data_AF-A0AAD7QGY4-F1
#
_entry.id   AF-A0AAD7QGY4-F1
#
_cell.length_a   1.000
_cell.length_b   1.000
_cell.length_c   1.000
_cell.angle_alpha   90.00
_cell.angle_beta   90.00
_cell.angle_gamma   90.00
#
_symmetry.space_group_name_H-M   'P 1'
#
loop_
_entity.id
_entity.type
_entity.pdbx_description
1 polymer ?
#
loop_
_entity_poly.entity_id
_entity_poly.type
_entity_poly.pdbx_seq_one_letter_code
_entity_poly.pdbx_strand_id
1 'polypeptide(L)'
;MAPNQNSLPLHERVWRRNTLRRAMDITVLFFLILLLIYRIVSLKNYGVPWLIAFLCELWFTYNWILVISTKWSPAQSKTYPDRLLQRVPELPSVDMFVTTADPVLEPPIITVNTVLSLLAVDYPANKLACYVSDDGCSPITFYSLVEASKFAKLWVPFCKKYDVQVRAPFRYFTDDKAIPNGENGEDLSEFQQEWKTIKDEYEHLCRKIENVVKNSPPFDGDGEFAVFSNTERKNHPTIIKVLWENKEGLSGGLPHLIYVSREKRPKHPHHYKAGAMNVLARVSGVMSNAPYMLNLDCDMFVNDPKIVLHGMCILLDPDAQKEVAFAQCPQYFYDGLKDDPFGNQLVVVFRFMGSGVGGLQGPFNGGTNCFHRRKVIYGLSPPDIENTRNLSENELVRNFGSSREFINTAADALEGTTYSPPHHNLSNSIESANQVAGCGYEYGTGWGSQVGWVYGSTTEDVLTGMKMHTRGWKSANYMSDPPAFMGCARTGGPASMTQQKRWATGLLEILLSKNNPIFGTLFGKLQFRQCLAYLWIFQWGLHAIPEILYAVLPAYCLITNSQLFPKDTGLWIFAAPFVVLHLNSLLEYFETGQSIRAWWNNQRMSRIITMNAWLLGIFSVILKLLRISETVFDVTQKEESNSGDGDNEDAGTFTFNESPVFVPGTTILMVHLIVLVMKLLGLQEPAKNGNGSGPGEVFCSLYLVLCYWPFLKGLFGKGKYGIPSSTLCKAGALAAFFVHLSRRSNY
;
A
#
# COMPACT_ATOMS: atom_id res chain seq x y z
N MET A 1 9.24 -44.35 17.02
CA MET A 1 7.90 -43.72 17.03
C MET A 1 7.97 -42.49 16.16
N ALA A 2 7.33 -42.50 14.98
CA ALA A 2 7.15 -41.27 14.21
C ALA A 2 6.30 -40.30 15.03
N PRO A 3 6.64 -39.00 15.09
CA PRO A 3 5.79 -38.02 15.78
C PRO A 3 4.39 -38.05 15.17
N ASN A 4 3.37 -38.04 16.03
CA ASN A 4 1.97 -38.00 15.63
C ASN A 4 1.76 -36.81 14.68
N GLN A 5 1.43 -37.04 13.40
CA GLN A 5 1.37 -35.98 12.37
C GLN A 5 0.45 -34.81 12.77
N ASN A 6 -0.54 -35.07 13.64
CA ASN A 6 -1.45 -34.07 14.20
C ASN A 6 -0.81 -33.06 15.17
N SER A 7 0.43 -33.26 15.62
CA SER A 7 1.15 -32.33 16.51
C SER A 7 2.08 -31.36 15.80
N LEU A 8 2.29 -31.51 14.48
CA LEU A 8 3.18 -30.62 13.72
C LEU A 8 2.53 -29.25 13.51
N PRO A 9 3.31 -28.15 13.53
CA PRO A 9 2.79 -26.81 13.31
C PRO A 9 2.30 -26.63 11.86
N LEU A 10 1.22 -25.87 11.68
CA LEU A 10 0.72 -25.48 10.36
C LEU A 10 1.53 -24.31 9.78
N HIS A 11 2.11 -23.49 10.65
CA HIS A 11 3.08 -22.48 10.29
C HIS A 11 4.19 -22.35 11.33
N GLU A 12 5.38 -21.93 10.91
CA GLU A 12 6.49 -21.61 11.79
C GLU A 12 7.02 -20.21 11.51
N ARG A 13 7.45 -19.50 12.55
CA ARG A 13 8.13 -18.21 12.41
C ARG A 13 9.63 -18.45 12.28
N VAL A 14 10.16 -18.23 11.08
CA VAL A 14 11.59 -18.39 10.77
C VAL A 14 12.32 -17.09 11.05
N TRP A 15 13.25 -17.14 12.00
CA TRP A 15 14.12 -16.01 12.36
C TRP A 15 15.37 -16.01 11.50
N ARG A 16 15.75 -14.85 10.97
CA ARG A 16 16.97 -14.71 10.18
C ARG A 16 18.11 -14.19 11.05
N ARG A 17 19.28 -14.85 10.96
CA ARG A 17 20.51 -14.34 11.56
C ARG A 17 20.91 -13.05 10.84
N ASN A 18 21.11 -11.98 11.58
CA ASN A 18 21.37 -10.65 11.03
C ASN A 18 22.55 -9.94 11.71
N THR A 19 23.54 -10.71 12.20
CA THR A 19 24.63 -10.19 13.05
C THR A 19 25.48 -9.13 12.34
N LEU A 20 25.90 -9.40 11.10
CA LEU A 20 26.69 -8.46 10.31
C LEU A 20 25.94 -7.14 10.09
N ARG A 21 24.65 -7.23 9.73
CA ARG A 21 23.81 -6.06 9.50
C ARG A 21 23.61 -5.24 10.76
N ARG A 22 23.32 -5.90 11.89
CA ARG A 22 23.21 -5.20 13.18
C ARG A 22 24.49 -4.46 13.51
N ALA A 23 25.66 -5.06 13.24
CA ALA A 23 26.94 -4.40 13.44
C ALA A 23 27.10 -3.17 12.51
N MET A 24 26.73 -3.28 11.24
CA MET A 24 26.75 -2.15 10.28
C MET A 24 25.80 -1.03 10.72
N ASP A 25 24.58 -1.36 11.13
CA ASP A 25 23.57 -0.41 11.55
C ASP A 25 24.00 0.32 12.85
N ILE A 26 24.59 -0.40 13.81
CA ILE A 26 25.21 0.18 15.02
C ILE A 26 26.39 1.08 14.64
N THR A 27 27.21 0.68 13.68
CA THR A 27 28.36 1.47 13.21
C THR A 27 27.89 2.80 12.61
N VAL A 28 26.81 2.79 11.81
CA VAL A 28 26.18 4.02 11.32
C VAL A 28 25.69 4.89 12.47
N LEU A 29 24.99 4.30 13.46
CA LEU A 29 24.51 5.04 14.61
C LEU A 29 25.67 5.69 15.40
N PHE A 30 26.77 4.98 15.56
CA PHE A 30 27.98 5.49 16.21
C PHE A 30 28.52 6.74 15.48
N PHE A 31 28.64 6.69 14.15
CA PHE A 31 29.08 7.85 13.37
C PHE A 31 28.10 9.03 13.44
N LEU A 32 26.80 8.77 13.45
CA LEU A 32 25.79 9.82 13.62
C LEU A 32 25.88 10.48 15.01
N ILE A 33 26.08 9.70 16.08
CA ILE A 33 26.29 10.22 17.43
C ILE A 33 27.59 11.05 17.49
N LEU A 34 28.67 10.57 16.89
CA LEU A 34 29.95 11.29 16.83
C LEU A 34 29.80 12.64 16.11
N LEU A 35 29.04 12.67 15.01
CA LEU A 35 28.69 13.88 14.28
C LEU A 35 27.95 14.90 15.18
N LEU A 36 26.93 14.44 15.93
CA LEU A 36 26.19 15.30 16.86
C LEU A 36 27.07 15.85 17.99
N ILE A 37 27.95 15.02 18.55
CA ILE A 37 28.91 15.46 19.59
C ILE A 37 29.86 16.50 19.01
N TYR A 38 30.36 16.29 17.80
CA TYR A 38 31.26 17.25 17.17
C TYR A 38 30.57 18.59 16.89
N ARG A 39 29.32 18.57 16.40
CA ARG A 39 28.49 19.77 16.24
C ARG A 39 28.29 20.51 17.54
N ILE A 40 27.90 19.83 18.62
CA ILE A 40 27.54 20.49 19.89
C ILE A 40 28.75 21.10 20.59
N VAL A 41 29.90 20.39 20.58
CA VAL A 41 31.15 20.89 21.17
C VAL A 41 31.68 22.10 20.41
N SER A 42 31.57 22.07 19.09
CA SER A 42 32.06 23.15 18.22
C SER A 42 31.07 24.30 18.06
N LEU A 43 29.82 24.15 18.51
CA LEU A 43 28.72 25.10 18.25
C LEU A 43 29.06 26.53 18.69
N LYS A 44 29.78 26.70 19.80
CA LYS A 44 30.20 28.04 20.31
C LYS A 44 31.09 28.80 19.32
N ASN A 45 31.77 28.09 18.42
CA ASN A 45 32.71 28.67 17.46
C ASN A 45 32.03 29.01 16.11
N TYR A 46 30.76 28.66 15.93
CA TYR A 46 30.05 28.77 14.66
C TYR A 46 28.65 29.40 14.81
N GLY A 47 28.13 29.96 13.72
CA GLY A 47 26.86 30.69 13.73
C GLY A 47 25.62 29.81 13.59
N VAL A 48 24.48 30.47 13.34
CA VAL A 48 23.15 29.86 13.11
C VAL A 48 23.15 28.65 12.15
N PRO A 49 23.94 28.61 11.06
CA PRO A 49 23.97 27.43 10.18
C PRO A 49 24.33 26.12 10.88
N TRP A 50 25.24 26.15 11.86
CA TRP A 50 25.61 24.96 12.62
C TRP A 50 24.52 24.50 13.57
N LEU A 51 23.76 25.43 14.15
CA LEU A 51 22.59 25.09 14.98
C LEU A 51 21.52 24.41 14.14
N ILE A 52 21.21 24.95 12.96
CA ILE A 52 20.23 24.34 12.04
C ILE A 52 20.71 22.95 11.61
N ALA A 53 21.99 22.81 11.21
CA ALA A 53 22.57 21.51 10.87
C ALA A 53 22.43 20.50 12.00
N PHE A 54 22.79 20.90 13.24
CA PHE A 54 22.67 20.05 14.42
C PHE A 54 21.22 19.58 14.66
N LEU A 55 20.22 20.45 14.53
CA LEU A 55 18.82 20.09 14.69
C LEU A 55 18.34 19.10 13.61
N CYS A 56 18.74 19.29 12.36
CA CYS A 56 18.43 18.35 11.28
C CYS A 56 19.13 16.99 11.49
N GLU A 57 20.43 17.01 11.79
CA GLU A 57 21.23 15.81 12.06
C GLU A 57 20.70 15.05 13.29
N LEU A 58 20.17 15.75 14.30
CA LEU A 58 19.52 15.15 15.47
C LEU A 58 18.26 14.39 15.07
N TRP A 59 17.42 15.00 14.22
CA TRP A 59 16.25 14.33 13.67
C TRP A 59 16.63 13.09 12.83
N PHE A 60 17.64 13.19 11.97
CA PHE A 60 18.11 12.05 11.18
C PHE A 60 18.64 10.92 12.06
N THR A 61 19.36 11.25 13.13
CA THR A 61 19.84 10.28 14.12
C THR A 61 18.69 9.61 14.85
N TYR A 62 17.69 10.39 15.28
CA TYR A 62 16.46 9.86 15.88
C TYR A 62 15.72 8.91 14.91
N ASN A 63 15.55 9.30 13.65
CA ASN A 63 14.93 8.45 12.65
C ASN A 63 15.72 7.15 12.43
N TRP A 64 17.05 7.22 12.43
CA TRP A 64 17.92 6.04 12.34
C TRP A 64 17.72 5.08 13.52
N ILE A 65 17.56 5.60 14.74
CA ILE A 65 17.23 4.77 15.93
C ILE A 65 15.92 3.99 15.70
N LEU A 66 14.89 4.63 15.13
CA LEU A 66 13.64 3.95 14.81
C LEU A 66 13.84 2.87 13.74
N VAL A 67 14.63 3.15 12.69
CA VAL A 67 14.97 2.17 11.65
C VAL A 67 15.66 0.95 12.24
N ILE A 68 16.68 1.14 13.09
CA ILE A 68 17.39 0.05 13.77
C ILE A 68 16.42 -0.78 14.60
N SER A 69 15.63 -0.12 15.46
CA SER A 69 14.66 -0.79 16.34
C SER A 69 13.71 -1.68 15.55
N THR A 70 13.30 -1.20 14.37
CA THR A 70 12.39 -1.91 13.46
C THR A 70 13.06 -3.07 12.74
N LYS A 71 14.27 -2.89 12.17
CA LYS A 71 14.99 -3.95 11.43
C LYS A 71 15.60 -5.05 12.30
N TRP A 72 15.75 -4.79 13.60
CA TRP A 72 16.62 -5.59 14.47
C TRP A 72 16.27 -7.09 14.52
N SER A 73 15.00 -7.46 14.44
CA SER A 73 14.52 -8.84 14.65
C SER A 73 13.81 -9.38 13.40
N PRO A 74 14.51 -9.65 12.28
CA PRO A 74 13.83 -10.08 11.06
C PRO A 74 13.23 -11.48 11.21
N ALA A 75 11.94 -11.59 10.91
CA ALA A 75 11.20 -12.85 10.92
C ALA A 75 10.21 -12.94 9.75
N GLN A 76 9.95 -14.18 9.32
CA GLN A 76 8.98 -14.50 8.26
C GLN A 76 8.22 -15.76 8.63
N SER A 77 6.94 -15.86 8.27
CA SER A 77 6.18 -17.09 8.44
C SER A 77 6.40 -18.04 7.27
N LYS A 78 6.72 -19.29 7.58
CA LYS A 78 6.71 -20.42 6.66
C LYS A 78 5.49 -21.28 6.98
N THR A 79 4.80 -21.76 5.96
CA THR A 79 3.49 -22.41 6.06
C THR A 79 3.50 -23.78 5.39
N TYR A 80 2.63 -24.69 5.83
CA TYR A 80 2.57 -26.07 5.34
C TYR A 80 1.14 -26.49 4.96
N PRO A 81 0.68 -26.18 3.73
CA PRO A 81 -0.67 -26.54 3.26
C PRO A 81 -1.00 -28.03 3.36
N ASP A 82 -0.04 -28.92 3.08
CA ASP A 82 -0.27 -30.37 3.15
C ASP A 82 -0.69 -30.82 4.55
N ARG A 83 -0.09 -30.22 5.59
CA ARG A 83 -0.44 -30.49 7.00
C ARG A 83 -1.82 -29.95 7.33
N LEU A 84 -2.20 -28.81 6.75
CA LEU A 84 -3.54 -28.23 6.93
C LEU A 84 -4.60 -29.16 6.35
N LEU A 85 -4.40 -29.63 5.11
CA LEU A 85 -5.34 -30.51 4.42
C LEU A 85 -5.49 -31.88 5.11
N GLN A 86 -4.43 -32.38 5.75
CA GLN A 86 -4.49 -33.60 6.56
C GLN A 86 -5.22 -33.39 7.90
N ARG A 87 -5.04 -32.23 8.53
CA ARG A 87 -5.50 -31.95 9.91
C ARG A 87 -6.91 -31.40 10.00
N VAL A 88 -7.36 -30.66 8.98
CA VAL A 88 -8.65 -29.95 8.96
C VAL A 88 -9.55 -30.65 7.94
N PRO A 89 -10.47 -31.54 8.39
CA PRO A 89 -11.32 -32.30 7.48
C PRO A 89 -12.25 -31.41 6.65
N GLU A 90 -12.70 -30.31 7.25
CA GLU A 90 -13.56 -29.32 6.61
C GLU A 90 -12.94 -27.94 6.72
N LEU A 91 -12.51 -27.41 5.58
CA LEU A 91 -11.93 -26.08 5.47
C LEU A 91 -13.00 -24.99 5.74
N PRO A 92 -12.66 -23.91 6.46
CA PRO A 92 -13.61 -22.84 6.77
C PRO A 92 -13.96 -22.00 5.53
N SER A 93 -15.09 -21.33 5.55
CA SER A 93 -15.43 -20.39 4.47
C SER A 93 -14.53 -19.14 4.51
N VAL A 94 -14.28 -18.55 3.34
CA VAL A 94 -13.52 -17.31 3.16
C VAL A 94 -14.28 -16.38 2.19
N ASP A 95 -14.58 -15.17 2.66
CA ASP A 95 -15.12 -14.12 1.79
C ASP A 95 -13.95 -13.33 1.16
N MET A 96 -13.95 -13.18 -0.16
CA MET A 96 -12.92 -12.46 -0.90
C MET A 96 -13.49 -11.12 -1.37
N PHE A 97 -12.90 -10.01 -0.95
CA PHE A 97 -13.34 -8.66 -1.22
C PHE A 97 -12.44 -7.99 -2.25
N VAL A 98 -13.05 -7.48 -3.31
CA VAL A 98 -12.38 -6.66 -4.33
C VAL A 98 -13.03 -5.28 -4.32
N THR A 99 -12.24 -4.22 -4.21
CA THR A 99 -12.76 -2.84 -4.22
C THR A 99 -12.28 -2.09 -5.47
N THR A 100 -13.22 -1.41 -6.14
CA THR A 100 -12.94 -0.46 -7.23
C THR A 100 -13.74 0.82 -7.00
N ALA A 101 -13.17 1.97 -7.37
CA ALA A 101 -13.69 3.29 -7.04
C ALA A 101 -14.11 4.12 -8.27
N ASP A 102 -13.54 3.85 -9.45
CA ASP A 102 -13.72 4.67 -10.64
C ASP A 102 -13.46 3.87 -11.92
N PRO A 103 -14.45 3.67 -12.80
CA PRO A 103 -14.28 2.86 -14.01
C PRO A 103 -13.39 3.51 -15.08
N VAL A 104 -13.09 4.81 -14.97
CA VAL A 104 -12.19 5.53 -15.89
C VAL A 104 -10.76 5.43 -15.38
N LEU A 105 -10.55 5.71 -14.09
CA LEU A 105 -9.22 5.63 -13.47
C LEU A 105 -8.81 4.18 -13.19
N GLU A 106 -9.75 3.26 -13.11
CA GLU A 106 -9.54 1.83 -12.85
C GLU A 106 -10.35 1.03 -13.89
N PRO A 107 -9.80 0.85 -15.11
CA PRO A 107 -10.49 0.16 -16.19
C PRO A 107 -11.11 -1.18 -15.75
N PRO A 108 -12.36 -1.48 -16.14
CA PRO A 108 -13.08 -2.68 -15.71
C PRO A 108 -12.33 -3.99 -15.95
N ILE A 109 -11.54 -4.08 -17.03
CA ILE A 109 -10.75 -5.26 -17.38
C ILE A 109 -9.72 -5.62 -16.29
N ILE A 110 -9.15 -4.63 -15.60
CA ILE A 110 -8.23 -4.84 -14.48
C ILE A 110 -8.97 -5.55 -13.33
N THR A 111 -10.16 -5.05 -12.99
CA THR A 111 -11.03 -5.65 -11.97
C THR A 111 -11.44 -7.08 -12.37
N VAL A 112 -11.80 -7.29 -13.64
CA VAL A 112 -12.18 -8.61 -14.17
C VAL A 112 -11.04 -9.62 -14.02
N ASN A 113 -9.82 -9.25 -14.38
CA ASN A 113 -8.66 -10.14 -14.26
C ASN A 113 -8.35 -10.52 -12.81
N THR A 114 -8.48 -9.57 -11.89
CA THR A 114 -8.38 -9.83 -10.45
C THR A 114 -9.45 -10.82 -9.98
N VAL A 115 -10.71 -10.59 -10.36
CA VAL A 115 -11.84 -11.47 -10.00
C VAL A 115 -11.66 -12.87 -10.58
N LEU A 116 -11.29 -13.00 -11.86
CA LEU A 116 -11.05 -14.30 -12.50
C LEU A 116 -9.91 -15.08 -11.80
N SER A 117 -8.87 -14.39 -11.34
CA SER A 117 -7.79 -15.02 -10.58
C SER A 117 -8.25 -15.56 -9.22
N LEU A 118 -9.13 -14.83 -8.53
CA LEU A 118 -9.69 -15.22 -7.23
C LEU A 118 -10.68 -16.40 -7.36
N LEU A 119 -11.47 -16.44 -8.42
CA LEU A 119 -12.42 -17.52 -8.66
C LEU A 119 -11.74 -18.86 -8.99
N ALA A 120 -10.45 -18.83 -9.38
CA ALA A 120 -9.67 -19.99 -9.79
C ALA A 120 -8.64 -20.48 -8.75
N VAL A 121 -8.70 -20.02 -7.49
CA VAL A 121 -7.79 -20.47 -6.42
C VAL A 121 -7.99 -21.95 -6.03
N ASP A 122 -6.96 -22.55 -5.45
CA ASP A 122 -6.96 -23.95 -4.97
C ASP A 122 -7.62 -24.05 -3.59
N TYR A 123 -8.94 -23.87 -3.58
CA TYR A 123 -9.78 -24.01 -2.39
C TYR A 123 -11.16 -24.56 -2.79
N PRO A 124 -11.89 -25.26 -1.90
CA PRO A 124 -13.24 -25.72 -2.20
C PRO A 124 -14.15 -24.55 -2.60
N ALA A 125 -14.73 -24.60 -3.79
CA ALA A 125 -15.49 -23.48 -4.35
C ALA A 125 -16.74 -23.13 -3.54
N ASN A 126 -17.34 -24.12 -2.89
CA ASN A 126 -18.48 -23.97 -1.97
C ASN A 126 -18.11 -23.31 -0.63
N LYS A 127 -16.81 -23.06 -0.37
CA LYS A 127 -16.31 -22.31 0.79
C LYS A 127 -15.89 -20.88 0.44
N LEU A 128 -16.06 -20.47 -0.81
CA LEU A 128 -15.61 -19.17 -1.30
C LEU A 128 -16.77 -18.32 -1.80
N ALA A 129 -16.77 -17.06 -1.42
CA ALA A 129 -17.64 -16.04 -1.99
C ALA A 129 -16.82 -14.78 -2.33
N CYS A 130 -16.85 -14.37 -3.59
CA CYS A 130 -16.20 -13.16 -4.08
C CYS A 130 -17.20 -12.01 -4.12
N TYR A 131 -16.94 -10.95 -3.36
CA TYR A 131 -17.72 -9.72 -3.36
C TYR A 131 -16.92 -8.60 -4.02
N VAL A 132 -17.49 -8.01 -5.08
CA VAL A 132 -16.91 -6.87 -5.77
C VAL A 132 -17.67 -5.62 -5.37
N SER A 133 -17.01 -4.73 -4.62
CA SER A 133 -17.54 -3.42 -4.27
C SER A 133 -17.18 -2.40 -5.34
N ASP A 134 -18.19 -1.86 -6.00
CA ASP A 134 -18.07 -0.79 -6.99
C ASP A 134 -18.56 0.53 -6.41
N ASP A 135 -17.61 1.34 -5.97
CA ASP A 135 -17.83 2.68 -5.45
C ASP A 135 -18.13 3.70 -6.57
N GLY A 136 -17.95 3.32 -7.83
CA GLY A 136 -18.30 4.13 -9.01
C GLY A 136 -19.78 4.02 -9.42
N CYS A 137 -20.49 2.98 -8.96
CA CYS A 137 -21.84 2.62 -9.43
C CYS A 137 -21.90 2.55 -10.97
N SER A 138 -20.93 1.83 -11.54
CA SER A 138 -20.68 1.78 -12.98
C SER A 138 -21.45 0.64 -13.64
N PRO A 139 -22.42 0.93 -14.54
CA PRO A 139 -23.08 -0.12 -15.31
C PRO A 139 -22.10 -0.87 -16.22
N ILE A 140 -21.00 -0.21 -16.63
CA ILE A 140 -19.92 -0.83 -17.39
C ILE A 140 -19.20 -1.88 -16.54
N THR A 141 -18.84 -1.55 -15.29
CA THR A 141 -18.18 -2.49 -14.38
C THR A 141 -19.08 -3.68 -14.08
N PHE A 142 -20.38 -3.42 -13.86
CA PHE A 142 -21.37 -4.48 -13.70
C PHE A 142 -21.45 -5.39 -14.93
N TYR A 143 -21.57 -4.83 -16.14
CA TYR A 143 -21.56 -5.58 -17.40
C TYR A 143 -20.30 -6.44 -17.55
N SER A 144 -19.12 -5.87 -17.29
CA SER A 144 -17.85 -6.58 -17.38
C SER A 144 -17.79 -7.78 -16.43
N LEU A 145 -18.35 -7.66 -15.22
CA LEU A 145 -18.44 -8.77 -14.27
C LEU A 145 -19.46 -9.84 -14.68
N VAL A 146 -20.56 -9.47 -15.34
CA VAL A 146 -21.52 -10.41 -15.93
C VAL A 146 -20.86 -11.23 -17.05
N GLU A 147 -20.11 -10.59 -17.94
CA GLU A 147 -19.38 -11.32 -18.98
C GLU A 147 -18.24 -12.15 -18.38
N ALA A 148 -17.54 -11.65 -17.37
CA ALA A 148 -16.50 -12.40 -16.66
C ALA A 148 -17.07 -13.66 -15.97
N SER A 149 -18.28 -13.60 -15.41
CA SER A 149 -18.91 -14.76 -14.75
C SER A 149 -19.23 -15.87 -15.75
N LYS A 150 -19.53 -15.53 -17.01
CA LYS A 150 -19.70 -16.50 -18.10
C LYS A 150 -18.35 -17.13 -18.45
N PHE A 151 -17.31 -16.32 -18.65
CA PHE A 151 -15.98 -16.82 -18.98
C PHE A 151 -15.37 -17.66 -17.84
N ALA A 152 -15.63 -17.32 -16.57
CA ALA A 152 -15.15 -18.05 -15.42
C ALA A 152 -15.56 -19.53 -15.41
N LYS A 153 -16.72 -19.87 -16.01
CA LYS A 153 -17.18 -21.26 -16.16
C LYS A 153 -16.30 -22.09 -17.10
N LEU A 154 -15.54 -21.43 -17.97
CA LEU A 154 -14.56 -22.06 -18.86
C LEU A 154 -13.16 -22.02 -18.23
N TRP A 155 -12.78 -20.86 -17.71
CA TRP A 155 -11.45 -20.60 -17.13
C TRP A 155 -11.15 -21.44 -15.89
N VAL A 156 -12.10 -21.54 -14.94
CA VAL A 156 -11.87 -22.22 -13.66
C VAL A 156 -11.66 -23.74 -13.84
N PRO A 157 -12.49 -24.47 -14.61
CA PRO A 157 -12.22 -25.87 -14.90
C PRO A 157 -10.90 -26.09 -15.65
N PHE A 158 -10.59 -25.25 -16.65
CA PHE A 158 -9.31 -25.32 -17.38
C PHE A 158 -8.11 -25.16 -16.43
N CYS A 159 -8.16 -24.15 -15.57
CA CYS A 159 -7.17 -23.88 -14.53
C CYS A 159 -6.92 -25.11 -13.64
N LYS A 160 -8.00 -25.73 -13.14
CA LYS A 160 -7.91 -26.89 -12.25
C LYS A 160 -7.46 -28.15 -12.98
N LYS A 161 -7.92 -28.37 -14.22
CA LYS A 161 -7.57 -29.54 -15.06
C LYS A 161 -6.07 -29.58 -15.37
N TYR A 162 -5.47 -28.44 -15.69
CA TYR A 162 -4.09 -28.35 -16.15
C TYR A 162 -3.12 -27.71 -15.13
N ASP A 163 -3.52 -27.60 -13.86
CA ASP A 163 -2.70 -27.02 -12.76
C ASP A 163 -2.03 -25.68 -13.12
N VAL A 164 -2.81 -24.79 -13.76
CA VAL A 164 -2.32 -23.48 -14.21
C VAL A 164 -1.87 -22.62 -13.03
N GLN A 165 -0.57 -22.37 -12.87
CA GLN A 165 -0.09 -21.63 -11.69
C GLN A 165 -0.59 -20.17 -11.66
N VAL A 166 -0.43 -19.42 -12.77
CA VAL A 166 -0.86 -18.02 -12.83
C VAL A 166 -2.35 -17.95 -13.17
N ARG A 167 -3.18 -17.63 -12.17
CA ARG A 167 -4.65 -17.66 -12.31
C ARG A 167 -5.23 -16.43 -13.02
N ALA A 168 -4.42 -15.40 -13.29
CA ALA A 168 -4.84 -14.24 -14.07
C ALA A 168 -4.65 -14.48 -15.59
N PRO A 169 -5.73 -14.53 -16.39
CA PRO A 169 -5.66 -14.90 -17.80
C PRO A 169 -4.73 -14.00 -18.62
N PHE A 170 -4.79 -12.68 -18.42
CA PHE A 170 -3.93 -11.73 -19.16
C PHE A 170 -2.45 -12.06 -19.04
N ARG A 171 -1.99 -12.47 -17.84
CA ARG A 171 -0.61 -12.88 -17.59
C ARG A 171 -0.30 -14.27 -18.11
N TYR A 172 -1.24 -15.20 -17.92
CA TYR A 172 -1.07 -16.57 -18.39
C TYR A 172 -0.87 -16.62 -19.91
N PHE A 173 -1.63 -15.81 -20.66
CA PHE A 173 -1.57 -15.76 -22.12
C PHE A 173 -0.52 -14.77 -22.68
N THR A 174 0.28 -14.08 -21.85
CA THR A 174 1.30 -13.13 -22.33
C THR A 174 2.51 -13.83 -22.97
N ASP A 175 2.89 -15.03 -22.52
CA ASP A 175 4.10 -15.73 -23.00
C ASP A 175 3.72 -16.94 -23.85
N ASP A 176 3.76 -16.80 -25.18
CA ASP A 176 3.46 -17.88 -26.14
C ASP A 176 4.44 -19.09 -26.02
N LYS A 177 5.52 -18.96 -25.23
CA LYS A 177 6.46 -20.04 -24.91
C LYS A 177 5.86 -21.11 -23.97
N ALA A 178 4.67 -20.88 -23.43
CA ALA A 178 3.96 -21.85 -22.59
C ALA A 178 3.30 -23.01 -23.39
N ILE A 179 3.33 -22.97 -24.73
CA ILE A 179 2.90 -24.10 -25.55
C ILE A 179 4.00 -25.16 -25.49
N PRO A 180 3.75 -26.38 -24.97
CA PRO A 180 4.76 -27.43 -24.99
C PRO A 180 5.05 -27.80 -26.45
N ASN A 181 6.24 -27.45 -26.93
CA ASN A 181 6.77 -27.90 -28.21
C ASN A 181 7.40 -29.29 -28.02
N GLY A 182 6.58 -30.34 -28.07
CA GLY A 182 7.01 -31.73 -28.00
C GLY A 182 6.19 -32.61 -28.94
N GLU A 183 6.83 -33.60 -29.57
CA GLU A 183 6.20 -34.52 -30.52
C GLU A 183 5.17 -35.45 -29.86
N ASN A 184 3.97 -35.50 -30.46
CA ASN A 184 3.00 -36.60 -30.53
C ASN A 184 2.62 -37.35 -29.23
N GLY A 185 1.60 -36.85 -28.53
CA GLY A 185 0.73 -37.59 -27.63
C GLY A 185 -0.71 -37.05 -27.69
N GLU A 186 -1.73 -37.90 -27.52
CA GLU A 186 -3.16 -37.51 -27.61
C GLU A 186 -3.54 -36.42 -26.58
N ASP A 187 -3.03 -36.53 -25.34
CA ASP A 187 -3.25 -35.54 -24.26
C ASP A 187 -2.70 -34.14 -24.59
N LEU A 188 -1.61 -34.07 -25.36
CA LEU A 188 -1.00 -32.80 -25.76
C LEU A 188 -1.85 -32.10 -26.84
N SER A 189 -2.46 -32.88 -27.74
CA SER A 189 -3.37 -32.37 -28.76
C SER A 189 -4.65 -31.81 -28.14
N GLU A 190 -5.23 -32.49 -27.15
CA GLU A 190 -6.41 -32.01 -26.42
C GLU A 190 -6.09 -30.70 -25.66
N PHE A 191 -4.98 -30.66 -24.92
CA PHE A 191 -4.55 -29.45 -24.22
C PHE A 191 -4.35 -28.26 -25.17
N GLN A 192 -3.66 -28.45 -26.30
CA GLN A 192 -3.42 -27.37 -27.26
C GLN A 192 -4.73 -26.82 -27.84
N GLN A 193 -5.69 -27.69 -28.14
CA GLN A 193 -7.00 -27.29 -28.65
C GLN A 193 -7.81 -26.55 -27.59
N GLU A 194 -7.87 -27.06 -26.36
CA GLU A 194 -8.53 -26.38 -25.25
C GLU A 194 -7.87 -25.04 -24.94
N TRP A 195 -6.54 -25.00 -24.83
CA TRP A 195 -5.77 -23.78 -24.56
C TRP A 195 -6.09 -22.69 -25.59
N LYS A 196 -6.08 -23.04 -26.88
CA LYS A 196 -6.41 -22.09 -27.95
C LYS A 196 -7.85 -21.60 -27.83
N THR A 197 -8.78 -22.50 -27.58
CA THR A 197 -10.20 -22.14 -27.38
C THR A 197 -10.37 -21.17 -26.21
N ILE A 198 -9.73 -21.43 -25.08
CA ILE A 198 -9.81 -20.57 -23.89
C ILE A 198 -9.12 -19.22 -24.14
N LYS A 199 -7.99 -19.17 -24.87
CA LYS A 199 -7.34 -17.92 -25.27
C LYS A 199 -8.27 -17.09 -26.16
N ASP A 200 -8.89 -17.70 -27.17
CA ASP A 200 -9.81 -17.02 -28.09
C ASP A 200 -11.04 -16.46 -27.34
N GLU A 201 -11.60 -17.23 -26.39
CA GLU A 201 -12.71 -16.78 -25.53
C GLU A 201 -12.29 -15.64 -24.58
N TYR A 202 -11.06 -15.66 -24.06
CA TYR A 202 -10.53 -14.57 -23.25
C TYR A 202 -10.33 -13.29 -24.07
N GLU A 203 -9.77 -13.39 -25.27
CA GLU A 203 -9.63 -12.26 -26.18
C GLU A 203 -11.00 -11.69 -26.59
N HIS A 204 -11.99 -12.55 -26.79
CA HIS A 204 -13.37 -12.13 -27.06
C HIS A 204 -13.98 -11.36 -25.88
N LEU A 205 -13.77 -11.82 -24.65
CA LEU A 205 -14.15 -11.09 -23.43
C LEU A 205 -13.49 -9.71 -23.39
N CYS A 206 -12.19 -9.62 -23.65
CA CYS A 206 -11.46 -8.35 -23.67
C CYS A 206 -12.06 -7.38 -24.71
N ARG A 207 -12.27 -7.85 -25.95
CA ARG A 207 -12.87 -7.05 -27.03
C ARG A 207 -14.27 -6.56 -26.68
N LYS A 208 -15.11 -7.38 -26.04
CA LYS A 208 -16.44 -6.97 -25.57
C LYS A 208 -16.36 -5.83 -24.57
N ILE A 209 -15.50 -5.97 -23.55
CA ILE A 209 -15.31 -4.96 -22.51
C ILE A 209 -14.76 -3.66 -23.11
N GLU A 210 -13.73 -3.75 -23.95
CA GLU A 210 -13.16 -2.58 -24.62
C GLU A 210 -14.16 -1.85 -25.50
N ASN A 211 -14.97 -2.58 -26.26
CA ASN A 211 -16.00 -2.02 -27.13
C ASN A 211 -17.01 -1.20 -26.32
N VAL A 212 -17.46 -1.75 -25.20
CA VAL A 212 -18.39 -1.10 -24.26
C VAL A 212 -17.76 0.14 -23.61
N VAL A 213 -16.48 0.08 -23.21
CA VAL A 213 -15.76 1.23 -22.65
C VAL A 213 -15.58 2.36 -23.67
N LYS A 214 -15.31 2.02 -24.94
CA LYS A 214 -15.07 3.01 -26.01
C LYS A 214 -16.35 3.65 -26.54
N ASN A 215 -17.40 2.85 -26.75
CA ASN A 215 -18.57 3.27 -27.52
C ASN A 215 -19.78 3.70 -26.68
N SER A 216 -19.72 3.58 -25.35
CA SER A 216 -20.84 3.80 -24.41
C SER A 216 -22.06 2.90 -24.71
N PRO A 217 -22.42 1.93 -23.85
CA PRO A 217 -23.40 0.91 -24.23
C PRO A 217 -24.83 1.46 -24.31
N PRO A 218 -25.72 0.81 -25.10
CA PRO A 218 -27.15 1.01 -24.99
C PRO A 218 -27.64 0.17 -23.81
N PHE A 219 -27.32 0.58 -22.58
CA PHE A 219 -27.98 0.00 -21.41
C PHE A 219 -29.40 0.59 -21.38
N ASP A 220 -30.29 0.05 -22.21
CA ASP A 220 -31.64 0.57 -22.49
C ASP A 220 -32.61 0.41 -21.31
N GLY A 221 -32.17 0.61 -20.06
CA GLY A 221 -33.00 0.61 -18.86
C GLY A 221 -33.80 -0.67 -18.59
N ASP A 222 -33.57 -1.73 -19.35
CA ASP A 222 -34.34 -2.97 -19.33
C ASP A 222 -33.55 -4.12 -18.68
N GLY A 223 -34.28 -5.10 -18.15
CA GLY A 223 -33.71 -6.31 -17.55
C GLY A 223 -32.82 -6.04 -16.31
N GLU A 224 -31.64 -6.65 -16.28
CA GLU A 224 -30.72 -6.55 -15.13
C GLU A 224 -30.12 -5.15 -14.94
N PHE A 225 -30.14 -4.31 -16.00
CA PHE A 225 -29.56 -2.97 -16.02
C PHE A 225 -30.54 -1.87 -15.58
N ALA A 226 -31.83 -2.20 -15.42
CA ALA A 226 -32.86 -1.24 -15.00
C ALA A 226 -32.51 -0.48 -13.71
N VAL A 227 -31.73 -1.11 -12.82
CA VAL A 227 -31.27 -0.55 -11.55
C VAL A 227 -30.32 0.66 -11.71
N PHE A 228 -29.75 0.88 -12.91
CA PHE A 228 -28.81 1.97 -13.20
C PHE A 228 -29.45 3.17 -13.93
N SER A 229 -30.71 3.07 -14.36
CA SER A 229 -31.35 4.07 -15.23
C SER A 229 -31.49 5.47 -14.62
N ASN A 230 -31.40 5.59 -13.29
CA ASN A 230 -31.51 6.86 -12.55
C ASN A 230 -30.44 6.96 -11.45
N THR A 231 -29.23 6.46 -11.70
CA THR A 231 -28.14 6.48 -10.72
C THR A 231 -27.09 7.52 -11.08
N GLU A 232 -26.69 8.32 -10.10
CA GLU A 232 -25.50 9.16 -10.19
C GLU A 232 -24.43 8.61 -9.25
N ARG A 233 -23.15 8.73 -9.60
CA ARG A 233 -22.02 8.25 -8.78
C ARG A 233 -22.04 8.65 -7.30
N LYS A 234 -22.64 9.81 -6.97
CA LYS A 234 -22.74 10.33 -5.59
C LYS A 234 -24.16 10.29 -5.02
N ASN A 235 -25.13 9.83 -5.80
CA ASN A 235 -26.53 9.76 -5.41
C ASN A 235 -27.22 8.57 -6.07
N HIS A 236 -27.24 7.43 -5.38
CA HIS A 236 -27.88 6.21 -5.85
C HIS A 236 -28.23 5.31 -4.65
N PRO A 237 -29.29 4.48 -4.76
CA PRO A 237 -29.58 3.48 -3.74
C PRO A 237 -28.51 2.38 -3.72
N THR A 238 -28.57 1.52 -2.70
CA THR A 238 -27.82 0.26 -2.70
C THR A 238 -28.22 -0.59 -3.92
N ILE A 239 -27.24 -1.19 -4.57
CA ILE A 239 -27.42 -2.18 -5.64
C ILE A 239 -26.61 -3.42 -5.26
N ILE A 240 -27.30 -4.53 -4.99
CA ILE A 240 -26.67 -5.83 -4.74
C ILE A 240 -27.21 -6.83 -5.75
N LYS A 241 -26.31 -7.52 -6.44
CA LYS A 241 -26.64 -8.53 -7.46
C LYS A 241 -25.77 -9.77 -7.29
N VAL A 242 -26.40 -10.93 -7.16
CA VAL A 242 -25.72 -12.23 -7.17
C VAL A 242 -25.51 -12.63 -8.63
N LEU A 243 -24.29 -12.47 -9.13
CA LEU A 243 -23.93 -12.76 -10.53
C LEU A 243 -23.77 -14.26 -10.78
N TRP A 244 -23.31 -14.98 -9.76
CA TRP A 244 -23.22 -16.44 -9.78
C TRP A 244 -23.41 -17.01 -8.37
N GLU A 245 -24.18 -18.10 -8.29
CA GLU A 245 -24.48 -18.79 -7.04
C GLU A 245 -24.25 -20.31 -7.21
N ASN A 246 -23.33 -20.87 -6.39
CA ASN A 246 -23.11 -22.30 -6.32
C ASN A 246 -24.19 -22.99 -5.46
N LYS A 247 -25.42 -23.05 -5.99
CA LYS A 247 -26.60 -23.60 -5.29
C LYS A 247 -26.44 -25.07 -4.90
N GLU A 248 -25.69 -25.82 -5.69
CA GLU A 248 -25.44 -27.25 -5.48
C GLU A 248 -24.33 -27.51 -4.45
N GLY A 249 -23.61 -26.49 -4.00
CA GLY A 249 -22.55 -26.62 -3.01
C GLY A 249 -21.36 -27.45 -3.49
N LEU A 250 -21.11 -27.48 -4.81
CA LEU A 250 -20.04 -28.29 -5.41
C LEU A 250 -18.65 -27.72 -5.09
N SER A 251 -17.77 -28.52 -4.50
CA SER A 251 -16.38 -28.13 -4.22
C SER A 251 -15.57 -27.89 -5.50
N GLY A 252 -15.84 -28.65 -6.57
CA GLY A 252 -15.23 -28.51 -7.89
C GLY A 252 -15.80 -27.37 -8.74
N GLY A 253 -16.92 -26.77 -8.33
CA GLY A 253 -17.63 -25.73 -9.09
C GLY A 253 -16.94 -24.37 -9.08
N LEU A 254 -17.75 -23.33 -9.29
CA LEU A 254 -17.33 -21.92 -9.29
C LEU A 254 -17.77 -21.24 -7.99
N PRO A 255 -16.89 -20.47 -7.31
CA PRO A 255 -17.25 -19.70 -6.11
C PRO A 255 -18.39 -18.71 -6.35
N HIS A 256 -19.12 -18.34 -5.30
CA HIS A 256 -20.16 -17.31 -5.41
C HIS A 256 -19.55 -15.98 -5.89
N LEU A 257 -20.26 -15.24 -6.74
CA LEU A 257 -19.85 -13.92 -7.20
C LEU A 257 -20.98 -12.92 -6.99
N ILE A 258 -20.70 -11.87 -6.22
CA ILE A 258 -21.66 -10.87 -5.80
C ILE A 258 -21.13 -9.48 -6.17
N TYR A 259 -21.93 -8.71 -6.89
CA TYR A 259 -21.71 -7.28 -7.14
C TYR A 259 -22.41 -6.47 -6.04
N VAL A 260 -21.68 -5.50 -5.48
CA VAL A 260 -22.19 -4.59 -4.45
C VAL A 260 -21.83 -3.15 -4.84
N SER A 261 -22.83 -2.29 -4.97
CA SER A 261 -22.66 -0.84 -4.95
C SER A 261 -23.45 -0.30 -3.76
N ARG A 262 -22.74 0.27 -2.79
CA ARG A 262 -23.35 0.78 -1.56
C ARG A 262 -24.19 2.02 -1.82
N GLU A 263 -25.20 2.28 -0.99
CA GLU A 263 -25.95 3.54 -1.10
C GLU A 263 -25.03 4.76 -0.90
N LYS A 264 -25.18 5.76 -1.76
CA LYS A 264 -24.54 7.06 -1.61
C LYS A 264 -25.59 8.16 -1.70
N ARG A 265 -25.48 9.14 -0.79
CA ARG A 265 -26.32 10.34 -0.77
C ARG A 265 -25.43 11.57 -0.61
N PRO A 266 -25.71 12.70 -1.28
CA PRO A 266 -24.84 13.88 -1.26
C PRO A 266 -24.53 14.44 0.13
N LYS A 267 -25.43 14.25 1.11
CA LYS A 267 -25.28 14.77 2.48
C LYS A 267 -24.64 13.77 3.46
N HIS A 268 -24.33 12.54 3.02
CA HIS A 268 -23.80 11.50 3.89
C HIS A 268 -22.32 11.25 3.59
N PRO A 269 -21.42 11.31 4.59
CA PRO A 269 -20.03 10.96 4.39
C PRO A 269 -19.92 9.47 4.10
N HIS A 270 -19.16 9.11 3.07
CA HIS A 270 -19.02 7.71 2.64
C HIS A 270 -17.65 7.11 3.01
N HIS A 271 -16.71 7.87 3.58
CA HIS A 271 -15.44 7.33 4.11
C HIS A 271 -14.61 6.49 3.11
N TYR A 272 -14.67 6.79 1.81
CA TYR A 272 -13.87 6.14 0.75
C TYR A 272 -13.83 4.61 0.89
N LYS A 273 -12.65 4.00 0.76
CA LYS A 273 -12.44 2.54 0.84
C LYS A 273 -12.82 1.98 2.21
N ALA A 274 -12.53 2.66 3.31
CA ALA A 274 -12.91 2.24 4.67
C ALA A 274 -14.42 1.94 4.77
N GLY A 275 -15.25 2.85 4.27
CA GLY A 275 -16.70 2.69 4.28
C GLY A 275 -17.16 1.59 3.31
N ALA A 276 -16.50 1.40 2.17
CA ALA A 276 -16.81 0.31 1.24
C ALA A 276 -16.53 -1.05 1.88
N MET A 277 -15.38 -1.20 2.55
CA MET A 277 -15.02 -2.39 3.30
C MET A 277 -15.98 -2.68 4.47
N ASN A 278 -16.44 -1.64 5.17
CA ASN A 278 -17.44 -1.80 6.22
C ASN A 278 -18.81 -2.25 5.70
N VAL A 279 -19.25 -1.72 4.56
CA VAL A 279 -20.45 -2.22 3.88
C VAL A 279 -20.28 -3.67 3.46
N LEU A 280 -19.16 -4.03 2.84
CA LEU A 280 -18.86 -5.42 2.47
C LEU A 280 -18.85 -6.35 3.68
N ALA A 281 -18.27 -5.93 4.81
CA ALA A 281 -18.27 -6.72 6.04
C ALA A 281 -19.70 -6.98 6.55
N ARG A 282 -20.61 -6.00 6.47
CA ARG A 282 -22.02 -6.18 6.85
C ARG A 282 -22.79 -7.05 5.86
N VAL A 283 -22.69 -6.75 4.56
CA VAL A 283 -23.38 -7.47 3.49
C VAL A 283 -22.98 -8.94 3.50
N SER A 284 -21.68 -9.23 3.47
CA SER A 284 -21.20 -10.61 3.57
C SER A 284 -21.57 -11.27 4.91
N GLY A 285 -21.66 -10.50 6.00
CA GLY A 285 -22.05 -10.99 7.31
C GLY A 285 -23.50 -11.50 7.40
N VAL A 286 -24.41 -11.03 6.55
CA VAL A 286 -25.77 -11.59 6.43
C VAL A 286 -25.88 -12.62 5.31
N MET A 287 -25.06 -12.51 4.25
CA MET A 287 -25.17 -13.37 3.07
C MET A 287 -24.42 -14.71 3.21
N SER A 288 -23.13 -14.68 3.58
CA SER A 288 -22.25 -15.88 3.67
C SER A 288 -21.66 -16.11 5.06
N ASN A 289 -21.57 -15.05 5.86
CA ASN A 289 -21.01 -15.00 7.22
C ASN A 289 -19.69 -15.76 7.39
N ALA A 290 -18.77 -15.68 6.41
CA ALA A 290 -17.52 -16.44 6.48
C ALA A 290 -16.64 -15.96 7.64
N PRO A 291 -16.02 -16.85 8.44
CA PRO A 291 -15.20 -16.46 9.59
C PRO A 291 -13.91 -15.71 9.20
N TYR A 292 -13.50 -15.82 7.93
CA TYR A 292 -12.31 -15.19 7.38
C TYR A 292 -12.65 -14.33 6.16
N MET A 293 -11.91 -13.23 6.01
CA MET A 293 -12.08 -12.30 4.90
C MET A 293 -10.73 -12.01 4.25
N LEU A 294 -10.64 -12.10 2.94
CA LEU A 294 -9.48 -11.70 2.14
C LEU A 294 -9.79 -10.37 1.46
N ASN A 295 -8.96 -9.34 1.69
CA ASN A 295 -9.11 -8.02 1.10
C ASN A 295 -8.09 -7.79 -0.02
N LEU A 296 -8.57 -7.44 -1.23
CA LEU A 296 -7.75 -7.05 -2.38
C LEU A 296 -8.20 -5.72 -3.02
N ASP A 297 -7.22 -4.96 -3.50
CA ASP A 297 -7.44 -3.90 -4.49
C ASP A 297 -7.75 -4.49 -5.87
N CYS A 298 -8.48 -3.76 -6.71
CA CYS A 298 -8.85 -4.20 -8.05
C CYS A 298 -7.68 -4.52 -8.98
N ASP A 299 -6.49 -3.98 -8.71
CA ASP A 299 -5.26 -4.17 -9.49
C ASP A 299 -4.29 -5.20 -8.91
N MET A 300 -4.73 -5.99 -7.93
CA MET A 300 -3.93 -7.06 -7.34
C MET A 300 -4.57 -8.40 -7.70
N PHE A 301 -3.83 -9.27 -8.39
CA PHE A 301 -4.30 -10.61 -8.77
C PHE A 301 -3.54 -11.72 -8.04
N VAL A 302 -4.13 -12.91 -8.01
CA VAL A 302 -3.52 -14.13 -7.44
C VAL A 302 -2.50 -14.73 -8.40
N ASN A 303 -1.25 -14.79 -7.96
CA ASN A 303 -0.14 -15.40 -8.70
C ASN A 303 0.26 -16.78 -8.14
N ASP A 304 -0.07 -17.08 -6.88
CA ASP A 304 0.02 -18.42 -6.29
C ASP A 304 -1.39 -18.95 -5.98
N PRO A 305 -1.85 -20.02 -6.65
CA PRO A 305 -3.21 -20.49 -6.49
C PRO A 305 -3.50 -21.06 -5.09
N LYS A 306 -2.47 -21.44 -4.33
CA LYS A 306 -2.58 -22.00 -2.98
C LYS A 306 -2.60 -20.93 -1.89
N ILE A 307 -2.64 -19.66 -2.25
CA ILE A 307 -2.52 -18.54 -1.29
C ILE A 307 -3.59 -18.55 -0.18
N VAL A 308 -4.81 -19.01 -0.48
CA VAL A 308 -5.87 -19.14 0.52
C VAL A 308 -5.50 -20.21 1.56
N LEU A 309 -4.94 -21.35 1.12
CA LEU A 309 -4.42 -22.38 2.03
C LEU A 309 -3.28 -21.84 2.89
N HIS A 310 -2.36 -21.07 2.31
CA HIS A 310 -1.27 -20.42 3.04
C HIS A 310 -1.77 -19.45 4.11
N GLY A 311 -2.76 -18.61 3.79
CA GLY A 311 -3.43 -17.75 4.76
C GLY A 311 -4.10 -18.55 5.89
N MET A 312 -4.75 -19.66 5.55
CA MET A 312 -5.39 -20.54 6.52
C MET A 312 -4.38 -21.31 7.40
N CYS A 313 -3.22 -21.71 6.89
CA CYS A 313 -2.15 -22.27 7.71
C CYS A 313 -1.78 -21.35 8.88
N ILE A 314 -1.74 -20.02 8.63
CA ILE A 314 -1.43 -19.03 9.66
C ILE A 314 -2.62 -18.82 10.59
N LEU A 315 -3.85 -18.70 10.06
CA LEU A 315 -5.01 -18.32 10.86
C LEU A 315 -5.69 -19.50 11.58
N LEU A 316 -5.39 -20.74 11.20
CA LEU A 316 -5.91 -21.95 11.85
C LEU A 316 -4.90 -22.65 12.74
N ASP A 317 -3.63 -22.22 12.73
CA ASP A 317 -2.62 -22.77 13.65
C ASP A 317 -3.06 -22.59 15.11
N PRO A 318 -3.03 -23.64 15.96
CA PRO A 318 -3.54 -23.57 17.33
C PRO A 318 -2.93 -22.44 18.17
N ASP A 319 -1.63 -22.15 17.98
CA ASP A 319 -0.94 -21.09 18.71
C ASP A 319 -1.33 -19.71 18.14
N ALA A 320 -1.52 -19.61 16.83
CA ALA A 320 -1.95 -18.38 16.17
C ALA A 320 -3.45 -18.08 16.32
N GLN A 321 -4.30 -19.08 16.58
CA GLN A 321 -5.75 -18.90 16.77
C GLN A 321 -6.09 -17.90 17.87
N LYS A 322 -5.24 -17.82 18.89
CA LYS A 322 -5.42 -16.95 20.05
C LYS A 322 -4.74 -15.58 19.91
N GLU A 323 -3.80 -15.45 18.99
CA GLU A 323 -2.91 -14.28 18.95
C GLU A 323 -2.91 -13.51 17.63
N VAL A 324 -3.20 -14.13 16.48
CA VAL A 324 -3.03 -13.48 15.16
C VAL A 324 -4.37 -12.96 14.65
N ALA A 325 -4.47 -11.64 14.48
CA ALA A 325 -5.64 -10.96 13.92
C ALA A 325 -5.74 -11.10 12.40
N PHE A 326 -4.60 -10.96 11.71
CA PHE A 326 -4.52 -10.98 10.27
C PHE A 326 -3.17 -11.46 9.74
N ALA A 327 -3.19 -12.01 8.53
CA ALA A 327 -2.00 -12.40 7.77
C ALA A 327 -1.84 -11.46 6.56
N GLN A 328 -0.69 -10.78 6.48
CA GLN A 328 -0.38 -9.82 5.42
C GLN A 328 0.62 -10.43 4.44
N CYS A 329 0.35 -10.33 3.14
CA CYS A 329 1.33 -10.60 2.10
C CYS A 329 1.88 -9.26 1.56
N PRO A 330 3.18 -9.14 1.26
CA PRO A 330 3.71 -7.91 0.66
C PRO A 330 3.08 -7.62 -0.70
N GLN A 331 3.14 -6.35 -1.11
CA GLN A 331 2.73 -5.95 -2.44
C GLN A 331 3.93 -6.07 -3.37
N TYR A 332 3.77 -6.87 -4.43
CA TYR A 332 4.73 -6.99 -5.52
C TYR A 332 4.06 -6.52 -6.80
N PHE A 333 4.87 -6.00 -7.72
CA PHE A 333 4.37 -5.41 -8.96
C PHE A 333 4.87 -6.17 -10.18
N TYR A 334 3.95 -6.53 -11.09
CA TYR A 334 4.30 -7.05 -12.41
C TYR A 334 4.65 -5.90 -13.35
N ASP A 335 5.42 -6.22 -14.40
CA ASP A 335 5.90 -5.26 -15.41
C ASP A 335 6.52 -3.99 -14.80
N GLY A 336 7.11 -4.12 -13.61
CA GLY A 336 7.83 -3.05 -12.96
C GLY A 336 8.95 -2.57 -13.87
N LEU A 337 9.01 -1.25 -14.09
CA LEU A 337 10.03 -0.65 -14.94
C LEU A 337 11.43 -1.04 -14.45
N LYS A 338 12.28 -1.43 -15.41
CA LYS A 338 13.66 -1.80 -15.13
C LYS A 338 14.35 -0.68 -14.35
N ASP A 339 15.10 -1.07 -13.32
CA ASP A 339 15.84 -0.17 -12.43
C ASP A 339 14.97 0.82 -11.62
N ASP A 340 13.65 0.61 -11.50
CA ASP A 340 12.74 1.38 -10.64
C ASP A 340 12.95 2.91 -10.70
N PRO A 341 12.75 3.55 -11.86
CA PRO A 341 13.04 4.97 -12.07
C PRO A 341 12.23 5.91 -11.16
N PHE A 342 11.09 5.43 -10.62
CA PHE A 342 10.19 6.19 -9.77
C PHE A 342 10.30 5.85 -8.28
N GLY A 343 11.11 4.85 -7.90
CA GLY A 343 11.33 4.46 -6.51
C GLY A 343 10.06 3.93 -5.82
N ASN A 344 9.17 3.31 -6.59
CA ASN A 344 7.82 2.95 -6.13
C ASN A 344 7.58 1.43 -6.04
N GLN A 345 8.59 0.60 -6.34
CA GLN A 345 8.48 -0.85 -6.23
C GLN A 345 8.71 -1.38 -4.80
N LEU A 346 9.40 -0.62 -3.95
CA LEU A 346 9.59 -0.89 -2.51
C LEU A 346 10.18 -2.27 -2.14
N VAL A 347 10.80 -2.99 -3.08
CA VAL A 347 11.35 -4.35 -2.90
C VAL A 347 12.28 -4.44 -1.69
N VAL A 348 13.24 -3.51 -1.60
CA VAL A 348 14.23 -3.46 -0.50
C VAL A 348 13.56 -3.14 0.84
N VAL A 349 12.55 -2.25 0.84
CA VAL A 349 11.80 -1.89 2.04
C VAL A 349 11.06 -3.12 2.58
N PHE A 350 10.32 -3.85 1.74
CA PHE A 350 9.62 -5.07 2.17
C PHE A 350 10.59 -6.15 2.65
N ARG A 351 11.74 -6.31 1.99
CA ARG A 351 12.76 -7.30 2.40
C ARG A 351 13.30 -7.01 3.79
N PHE A 352 13.77 -5.79 4.07
CA PHE A 352 14.48 -5.48 5.31
C PHE A 352 13.56 -4.92 6.39
N MET A 353 12.81 -3.86 6.09
CA MET A 353 11.86 -3.28 7.06
C MET A 353 10.68 -4.22 7.30
N GLY A 354 10.07 -4.76 6.23
CA GLY A 354 8.93 -5.66 6.34
C GLY A 354 9.23 -6.92 7.16
N SER A 355 10.37 -7.57 6.91
CA SER A 355 10.81 -8.71 7.72
C SER A 355 11.13 -8.30 9.17
N GLY A 356 11.71 -7.12 9.39
CA GLY A 356 12.00 -6.58 10.72
C GLY A 356 10.74 -6.41 11.56
N VAL A 357 9.72 -5.74 11.00
CA VAL A 357 8.39 -5.57 11.61
C VAL A 357 7.72 -6.93 11.82
N GLY A 358 7.90 -7.88 10.90
CA GLY A 358 7.39 -9.25 11.01
C GLY A 358 7.85 -10.00 12.28
N GLY A 359 9.03 -9.68 12.82
CA GLY A 359 9.51 -10.26 14.09
C GLY A 359 9.17 -9.46 15.34
N LEU A 360 8.40 -8.38 15.23
CA LEU A 360 7.83 -7.65 16.35
C LEU A 360 6.43 -8.23 16.70
N GLN A 361 5.46 -7.35 16.90
CA GLN A 361 4.05 -7.71 17.04
C GLN A 361 3.43 -8.14 15.70
N GLY A 362 4.13 -7.89 14.58
CA GLY A 362 3.76 -8.33 13.23
C GLY A 362 3.63 -7.17 12.24
N PRO A 363 3.52 -7.47 10.93
CA PRO A 363 3.43 -6.48 9.87
C PRO A 363 2.22 -5.54 10.03
N PHE A 364 2.34 -4.34 9.47
CA PHE A 364 1.20 -3.43 9.31
C PHE A 364 0.18 -4.02 8.33
N ASN A 365 -1.09 -3.65 8.48
CA ASN A 365 -2.08 -3.88 7.43
C ASN A 365 -1.81 -2.90 6.28
N GLY A 366 -1.49 -3.44 5.10
CA GLY A 366 -1.12 -2.65 3.91
C GLY A 366 -2.28 -2.34 2.97
N GLY A 367 -3.52 -2.63 3.38
CA GLY A 367 -4.73 -2.25 2.65
C GLY A 367 -5.14 -3.19 1.52
N THR A 368 -4.31 -4.17 1.17
CA THR A 368 -4.57 -5.24 0.19
C THR A 368 -3.78 -6.49 0.58
N ASN A 369 -4.06 -7.63 -0.07
CA ASN A 369 -3.38 -8.91 0.12
C ASN A 369 -3.40 -9.39 1.58
N CYS A 370 -4.51 -9.16 2.28
CA CYS A 370 -4.61 -9.40 3.71
C CYS A 370 -5.80 -10.30 4.07
N PHE A 371 -5.51 -11.37 4.80
CA PHE A 371 -6.51 -12.25 5.39
C PHE A 371 -6.81 -11.82 6.82
N HIS A 372 -8.06 -11.48 7.10
CA HIS A 372 -8.56 -11.04 8.41
C HIS A 372 -9.49 -12.08 9.03
N ARG A 373 -9.53 -12.10 10.37
CA ARG A 373 -10.63 -12.74 11.10
C ARG A 373 -11.83 -11.80 11.19
N ARG A 374 -13.03 -12.27 10.83
CA ARG A 374 -14.28 -11.51 10.96
C ARG A 374 -14.50 -11.02 12.39
N LYS A 375 -14.36 -11.89 13.37
CA LYS A 375 -14.51 -11.53 14.80
C LYS A 375 -13.59 -10.40 15.26
N VAL A 376 -12.38 -10.31 14.70
CA VAL A 376 -11.43 -9.23 15.05
C VAL A 376 -11.82 -7.92 14.39
N ILE A 377 -12.27 -7.97 13.13
CA ILE A 377 -12.87 -6.83 12.45
C ILE A 377 -14.12 -6.36 13.21
N TYR A 378 -14.88 -7.29 13.79
CA TYR A 378 -16.04 -6.99 14.65
C TYR A 378 -15.68 -6.44 16.03
N GLY A 379 -14.39 -6.25 16.33
CA GLY A 379 -13.93 -5.56 17.53
C GLY A 379 -13.53 -6.48 18.69
N LEU A 380 -13.57 -7.80 18.52
CA LEU A 380 -13.15 -8.74 19.55
C LEU A 380 -11.66 -8.54 19.90
N SER A 381 -11.36 -8.52 21.21
CA SER A 381 -9.98 -8.42 21.72
C SER A 381 -9.53 -9.75 22.34
N PRO A 382 -8.21 -10.05 22.42
CA PRO A 382 -7.74 -11.30 23.01
C PRO A 382 -8.22 -11.55 24.46
N PRO A 383 -8.32 -10.53 25.35
CA PRO A 383 -8.89 -10.73 26.69
C PRO A 383 -10.36 -11.13 26.71
N ASP A 384 -11.12 -10.79 25.67
CA ASP A 384 -12.53 -11.18 25.57
C ASP A 384 -12.65 -12.69 25.27
N ILE A 385 -11.66 -13.27 24.59
CA ILE A 385 -11.56 -14.72 24.31
C ILE A 385 -11.23 -15.50 25.58
N GLU A 386 -10.30 -14.98 26.39
CA GLU A 386 -9.89 -15.63 27.66
C GLU A 386 -11.02 -15.64 28.69
N ASN A 387 -11.86 -14.60 28.71
CA ASN A 387 -12.93 -14.42 29.70
C ASN A 387 -14.32 -14.87 29.20
N THR A 388 -14.44 -15.46 28.01
CA THR A 388 -15.72 -15.86 27.38
C THR A 388 -16.78 -14.75 27.50
N ARG A 389 -16.41 -13.53 27.07
CA ARG A 389 -17.31 -12.38 27.21
C ARG A 389 -18.46 -12.48 26.22
N ASN A 390 -19.65 -12.79 26.71
CA ASN A 390 -20.88 -12.65 25.94
C ASN A 390 -21.31 -11.18 25.94
N LEU A 391 -21.45 -10.59 24.75
CA LEU A 391 -22.00 -9.23 24.64
C LEU A 391 -23.47 -9.25 25.00
N SER A 392 -23.92 -8.26 25.77
CA SER A 392 -25.35 -8.06 26.00
C SER A 392 -26.05 -7.66 24.70
N GLU A 393 -27.35 -7.96 24.57
CA GLU A 393 -28.15 -7.57 23.41
C GLU A 393 -28.07 -6.06 23.13
N ASN A 394 -28.08 -5.23 24.20
CA ASN A 394 -27.91 -3.79 24.08
C ASN A 394 -26.53 -3.38 23.52
N GLU A 395 -25.46 -4.08 23.87
CA GLU A 395 -24.13 -3.83 23.29
C GLU A 395 -24.07 -4.26 21.82
N LEU A 396 -24.71 -5.38 21.46
CA LEU A 396 -24.80 -5.84 20.08
C LEU A 396 -25.55 -4.83 19.21
N VAL A 397 -26.72 -4.34 19.64
CA VAL A 397 -27.49 -3.31 18.91
C VAL A 397 -26.68 -2.03 18.77
N ARG A 398 -26.03 -1.57 19.84
CA ARG A 398 -25.18 -0.36 19.80
C ARG A 398 -24.00 -0.52 18.84
N ASN A 399 -23.39 -1.69 18.77
CA ASN A 399 -22.20 -1.89 17.96
C ASN A 399 -22.52 -2.20 16.50
N PHE A 400 -23.53 -3.03 16.24
CA PHE A 400 -23.82 -3.61 14.92
C PHE A 400 -25.04 -3.00 14.22
N GLY A 401 -25.81 -2.13 14.88
CA GLY A 401 -26.96 -1.45 14.30
C GLY A 401 -28.28 -2.16 14.58
N SER A 402 -29.33 -1.83 13.82
CA SER A 402 -30.71 -2.22 14.12
C SER A 402 -31.21 -3.48 13.40
N SER A 403 -30.43 -4.08 12.48
CA SER A 403 -30.86 -5.27 11.76
C SER A 403 -30.75 -6.51 12.65
N ARG A 404 -31.89 -7.13 12.97
CA ARG A 404 -31.94 -8.32 13.84
C ARG A 404 -31.22 -9.52 13.23
N GLU A 405 -31.34 -9.72 11.92
CA GLU A 405 -30.63 -10.78 11.20
C GLU A 405 -29.12 -10.59 11.33
N PHE A 406 -28.62 -9.37 11.08
CA PHE A 406 -27.19 -9.08 11.20
C PHE A 406 -26.68 -9.15 12.63
N ILE A 407 -27.47 -8.73 13.63
CA ILE A 407 -27.11 -8.88 15.04
C ILE A 407 -26.89 -10.36 15.38
N ASN A 408 -27.79 -11.25 14.94
CA ASN A 408 -27.67 -12.68 15.18
C ASN A 408 -26.41 -13.26 14.51
N THR A 409 -26.19 -12.97 13.22
CA THR A 409 -25.01 -13.49 12.51
C THR A 409 -23.70 -12.90 13.04
N ALA A 410 -23.72 -11.66 13.53
CA ALA A 410 -22.58 -11.04 14.20
C ALA A 410 -22.27 -11.68 15.56
N ALA A 411 -23.30 -12.04 16.33
CA ALA A 411 -23.14 -12.77 17.58
C ALA A 411 -22.49 -14.14 17.32
N ASP A 412 -23.00 -14.90 16.35
CA ASP A 412 -22.43 -16.19 15.94
C ASP A 412 -20.95 -16.06 15.53
N ALA A 413 -20.64 -15.06 14.70
CA ALA A 413 -19.27 -14.80 14.25
C ALA A 413 -18.32 -14.47 15.42
N LEU A 414 -18.81 -13.78 16.46
CA LEU A 414 -18.04 -13.45 17.66
C LEU A 414 -17.81 -14.66 18.57
N GLU A 415 -18.82 -15.53 18.71
CA GLU A 415 -18.73 -16.80 19.43
C GLU A 415 -17.87 -17.84 18.70
N GLY A 416 -17.62 -17.63 17.40
CA GLY A 416 -16.87 -18.55 16.56
C GLY A 416 -17.71 -19.76 16.14
N THR A 417 -19.03 -19.67 16.28
CA THR A 417 -19.98 -20.61 15.72
C THR A 417 -20.24 -20.20 14.26
N THR A 418 -19.89 -21.07 13.31
CA THR A 418 -20.35 -20.89 11.93
C THR A 418 -21.80 -21.32 11.87
N TYR A 419 -22.74 -20.39 12.07
CA TYR A 419 -24.11 -20.62 11.66
C TYR A 419 -24.13 -20.68 10.13
N SER A 420 -24.08 -21.89 9.59
CA SER A 420 -24.41 -22.18 8.20
C SER A 420 -25.68 -23.00 8.23
N PRO A 421 -26.87 -22.40 8.04
CA PRO A 421 -28.05 -23.19 7.81
C PRO A 421 -27.79 -24.00 6.53
N PRO A 422 -27.95 -25.34 6.55
CA PRO A 422 -27.79 -26.16 5.37
C PRO A 422 -28.75 -25.65 4.28
N HIS A 423 -28.24 -25.40 3.07
CA HIS A 423 -28.98 -24.89 1.90
C HIS A 423 -29.36 -23.40 1.92
N HIS A 424 -28.56 -22.53 2.57
CA HIS A 424 -28.78 -21.09 2.49
C HIS A 424 -28.44 -20.52 1.10
N ASN A 425 -29.47 -20.23 0.30
CA ASN A 425 -29.31 -19.43 -0.91
C ASN A 425 -28.99 -17.98 -0.51
N LEU A 426 -27.84 -17.44 -0.94
CA LEU A 426 -27.46 -16.03 -0.76
C LEU A 426 -28.55 -15.09 -1.31
N SER A 427 -29.25 -15.55 -2.35
CA SER A 427 -30.38 -14.84 -2.95
C SER A 427 -31.50 -14.52 -1.94
N ASN A 428 -31.65 -15.31 -0.87
CA ASN A 428 -32.67 -15.08 0.15
C ASN A 428 -32.33 -13.92 1.10
N SER A 429 -31.05 -13.59 1.27
CA SER A 429 -30.60 -12.49 2.15
C SER A 429 -30.44 -11.17 1.43
N ILE A 430 -30.89 -11.03 0.17
CA ILE A 430 -30.76 -9.78 -0.60
C ILE A 430 -31.47 -8.62 0.11
N GLU A 431 -32.64 -8.84 0.70
CA GLU A 431 -33.38 -7.78 1.41
C GLU A 431 -32.59 -7.28 2.63
N SER A 432 -32.13 -8.20 3.47
CA SER A 432 -31.32 -7.91 4.66
C SER A 432 -29.96 -7.30 4.30
N ALA A 433 -29.35 -7.76 3.21
CA ALA A 433 -28.12 -7.20 2.66
C ALA A 433 -28.32 -5.74 2.20
N ASN A 434 -29.44 -5.44 1.53
CA ASN A 434 -29.78 -4.06 1.15
C ASN A 434 -30.00 -3.18 2.38
N GLN A 435 -30.67 -3.69 3.41
CA GLN A 435 -30.88 -2.97 4.66
C GLN A 435 -29.57 -2.56 5.32
N VAL A 436 -28.62 -3.50 5.48
CA VAL A 436 -27.34 -3.22 6.17
C VAL A 436 -26.35 -2.43 5.32
N ALA A 437 -26.54 -2.35 4.00
CA ALA A 437 -25.72 -1.57 3.10
C ALA A 437 -26.13 -0.08 3.00
N GLY A 438 -27.25 0.31 3.64
CA GLY A 438 -27.75 1.68 3.61
C GLY A 438 -26.78 2.71 4.19
N CYS A 439 -26.77 3.92 3.62
CA CYS A 439 -25.82 4.97 4.00
C CYS A 439 -26.02 5.51 5.42
N GLY A 440 -27.25 5.41 5.95
CA GLY A 440 -27.60 5.79 7.31
C GLY A 440 -27.39 4.69 8.36
N TYR A 441 -27.07 3.45 7.94
CA TYR A 441 -27.02 2.29 8.83
C TYR A 441 -25.98 2.43 9.96
N GLU A 442 -24.89 3.14 9.68
CA GLU A 442 -23.77 3.30 10.62
C GLU A 442 -24.05 4.38 11.68
N TYR A 443 -25.09 5.19 11.51
CA TYR A 443 -25.36 6.33 12.40
C TYR A 443 -25.69 5.88 13.82
N GLY A 444 -24.96 6.42 14.81
CA GLY A 444 -25.12 6.05 16.21
C GLY A 444 -24.61 4.65 16.57
N THR A 445 -23.93 3.97 15.65
CA THR A 445 -23.38 2.62 15.87
C THR A 445 -21.88 2.61 16.16
N GLY A 446 -21.32 1.44 16.46
CA GLY A 446 -19.88 1.23 16.63
C GLY A 446 -19.06 1.19 15.32
N TRP A 447 -19.71 1.17 14.15
CA TRP A 447 -19.05 1.08 12.85
C TRP A 447 -18.11 2.26 12.58
N GLY A 448 -16.94 1.97 12.00
CA GLY A 448 -15.93 2.97 11.71
C GLY A 448 -15.13 3.46 12.92
N SER A 449 -15.44 3.00 14.13
CA SER A 449 -14.79 3.43 15.36
C SER A 449 -14.31 2.27 16.23
N GLN A 450 -15.23 1.39 16.63
CA GLN A 450 -14.97 0.19 17.44
C GLN A 450 -15.02 -1.06 16.57
N VAL A 451 -15.94 -1.08 15.61
CA VAL A 451 -16.23 -2.17 14.67
C VAL A 451 -15.82 -1.76 13.26
N GLY A 452 -15.27 -2.69 12.50
CA GLY A 452 -14.89 -2.49 11.10
C GLY A 452 -13.51 -1.87 10.90
N TRP A 453 -13.28 -1.40 9.68
CA TRP A 453 -12.20 -0.50 9.31
C TRP A 453 -12.42 0.86 9.92
N VAL A 454 -11.36 1.41 10.52
CA VAL A 454 -11.43 2.61 11.37
C VAL A 454 -11.36 3.88 10.52
N TYR A 455 -12.32 4.77 10.71
CA TYR A 455 -12.40 6.05 10.02
C TYR A 455 -11.47 7.10 10.64
N GLY A 456 -11.22 8.17 9.88
CA GLY A 456 -10.54 9.39 10.36
C GLY A 456 -9.12 9.59 9.85
N SER A 457 -8.65 8.76 8.92
CA SER A 457 -7.39 8.96 8.19
C SER A 457 -7.54 8.52 6.74
N THR A 458 -6.79 9.12 5.81
CA THR A 458 -6.67 8.64 4.43
C THR A 458 -5.81 7.37 4.27
N THR A 459 -5.26 6.86 5.37
CA THR A 459 -4.59 5.56 5.50
C THR A 459 -5.28 4.74 6.59
N GLU A 460 -6.56 4.44 6.36
CA GLU A 460 -7.41 3.68 7.29
C GLU A 460 -6.88 2.27 7.57
N ASP A 461 -6.16 1.71 6.59
CA ASP A 461 -5.59 0.38 6.60
C ASP A 461 -4.58 0.24 7.74
N VAL A 462 -3.57 1.11 7.76
CA VAL A 462 -2.53 1.14 8.78
C VAL A 462 -3.13 1.49 10.14
N LEU A 463 -4.08 2.42 10.18
CA LEU A 463 -4.81 2.78 11.41
C LEU A 463 -5.57 1.59 11.99
N THR A 464 -6.29 0.85 11.16
CA THR A 464 -7.06 -0.33 11.55
C THR A 464 -6.13 -1.43 12.07
N GLY A 465 -5.02 -1.69 11.38
CA GLY A 465 -4.00 -2.65 11.83
C GLY A 465 -3.39 -2.26 13.19
N MET A 466 -3.06 -0.98 13.38
CA MET A 466 -2.53 -0.48 14.64
C MET A 466 -3.55 -0.58 15.78
N LYS A 467 -4.84 -0.34 15.51
CA LYS A 467 -5.91 -0.52 16.51
C LYS A 467 -6.04 -1.98 16.94
N MET A 468 -5.89 -2.94 16.01
CA MET A 468 -5.84 -4.36 16.36
C MET A 468 -4.62 -4.67 17.25
N HIS A 469 -3.43 -4.17 16.90
CA HIS A 469 -2.23 -4.33 17.73
C HIS A 469 -2.38 -3.67 19.12
N THR A 470 -3.01 -2.51 19.20
CA THR A 470 -3.28 -1.81 20.46
C THR A 470 -4.22 -2.60 21.37
N ARG A 471 -5.13 -3.41 20.81
CA ARG A 471 -5.97 -4.35 21.57
C ARG A 471 -5.21 -5.60 22.04
N GLY A 472 -3.98 -5.81 21.58
CA GLY A 472 -3.11 -6.91 21.97
C GLY A 472 -2.99 -8.02 20.93
N TRP A 473 -3.63 -7.87 19.77
CA TRP A 473 -3.45 -8.81 18.67
C TRP A 473 -2.05 -8.72 18.05
N LYS A 474 -1.56 -9.82 17.53
CA LYS A 474 -0.40 -9.90 16.63
C LYS A 474 -0.88 -9.98 15.18
N SER A 475 0.04 -9.78 14.25
CA SER A 475 -0.14 -10.12 12.83
C SER A 475 1.01 -11.00 12.35
N ALA A 476 0.85 -11.62 11.20
CA ALA A 476 1.86 -12.46 10.59
C ALA A 476 2.11 -12.05 9.14
N ASN A 477 3.35 -12.18 8.67
CA ASN A 477 3.74 -11.93 7.29
C ASN A 477 3.94 -13.24 6.54
N TYR A 478 3.28 -13.38 5.39
CA TYR A 478 3.57 -14.47 4.46
C TYR A 478 4.31 -13.91 3.24
N MET A 479 5.51 -14.41 2.99
CA MET A 479 6.32 -14.06 1.83
C MET A 479 6.64 -15.35 1.07
N SER A 480 6.14 -15.47 -0.15
CA SER A 480 6.41 -16.59 -1.05
C SER A 480 7.41 -16.17 -2.13
N ASP A 481 8.06 -17.17 -2.71
CA ASP A 481 8.89 -17.03 -3.90
C ASP A 481 8.51 -18.16 -4.87
N PRO A 482 7.78 -17.88 -5.97
CA PRO A 482 7.40 -16.55 -6.47
C PRO A 482 6.34 -15.83 -5.61
N PRO A 483 6.17 -14.50 -5.75
CA PRO A 483 5.16 -13.74 -5.00
C PRO A 483 3.74 -14.27 -5.19
N ALA A 484 2.96 -14.37 -4.11
CA ALA A 484 1.61 -14.93 -4.16
C ALA A 484 0.56 -13.99 -4.75
N PHE A 485 0.80 -12.68 -4.63
CA PHE A 485 -0.02 -11.64 -5.23
C PHE A 485 0.87 -10.69 -6.02
N MET A 486 0.37 -10.23 -7.15
CA MET A 486 1.05 -9.31 -8.05
C MET A 486 0.06 -8.23 -8.48
N GLY A 487 0.52 -6.99 -8.60
CA GLY A 487 -0.30 -5.90 -9.13
C GLY A 487 0.45 -4.91 -9.99
N CYS A 488 -0.21 -3.83 -10.39
CA CYS A 488 0.40 -2.85 -11.30
C CYS A 488 1.09 -1.72 -10.53
N ALA A 489 2.37 -1.45 -10.82
CA ALA A 489 3.06 -0.27 -10.30
C ALA A 489 2.60 1.00 -11.03
N ARG A 490 2.64 2.16 -10.35
CA ARG A 490 2.33 3.44 -10.99
C ARG A 490 3.38 3.79 -12.04
N THR A 491 2.90 4.17 -13.22
CA THR A 491 3.69 4.74 -14.31
C THR A 491 3.72 6.27 -14.18
N GLY A 492 4.91 6.85 -14.23
CA GLY A 492 5.09 8.30 -14.31
C GLY A 492 5.20 9.07 -12.97
N GLY A 493 5.63 10.32 -13.11
CA GLY A 493 5.93 11.22 -11.99
C GLY A 493 4.68 11.66 -11.20
N PRO A 494 3.62 12.20 -11.84
CA PRO A 494 2.47 12.75 -11.14
C PRO A 494 1.71 11.71 -10.31
N ALA A 495 1.40 10.54 -10.89
CA ALA A 495 0.67 9.47 -10.18
C ALA A 495 1.45 8.98 -8.95
N SER A 496 2.77 8.79 -9.09
CA SER A 496 3.65 8.41 -7.99
C SER A 496 3.69 9.48 -6.89
N MET A 497 3.78 10.77 -7.24
CA MET A 497 3.78 11.87 -6.26
C MET A 497 2.45 12.02 -5.53
N THR A 498 1.32 11.87 -6.23
CA THR A 498 -0.02 11.92 -5.61
C THR A 498 -0.19 10.79 -4.59
N GLN A 499 0.24 9.57 -4.94
CA GLN A 499 0.20 8.44 -4.01
C GLN A 499 1.04 8.70 -2.75
N GLN A 500 2.27 9.17 -2.92
CA GLN A 500 3.17 9.47 -1.80
C GLN A 500 2.65 10.61 -0.92
N LYS A 501 2.05 11.65 -1.50
CA LYS A 501 1.40 12.74 -0.77
C LYS A 501 0.26 12.20 0.08
N ARG A 502 -0.60 11.34 -0.48
CA ARG A 502 -1.74 10.74 0.22
C ARG A 502 -1.29 9.89 1.41
N TRP A 503 -0.26 9.06 1.23
CA TRP A 503 0.33 8.28 2.32
C TRP A 503 0.87 9.17 3.43
N ALA A 504 1.72 10.15 3.10
CA ALA A 504 2.26 11.08 4.10
C ALA A 504 1.18 11.86 4.84
N THR A 505 0.10 12.25 4.15
CA THR A 505 -1.05 12.93 4.75
C THR A 505 -1.74 12.05 5.79
N GLY A 506 -2.19 10.85 5.39
CA GLY A 506 -2.94 9.95 6.28
C GLY A 506 -2.12 9.47 7.48
N LEU A 507 -0.84 9.17 7.26
CA LEU A 507 0.10 8.76 8.31
C LEU A 507 0.31 9.87 9.35
N LEU A 508 0.42 11.13 8.90
CA LEU A 508 0.52 12.28 9.79
C LEU A 508 -0.79 12.58 10.53
N GLU A 509 -1.95 12.39 9.89
CA GLU A 509 -3.26 12.49 10.56
C GLU A 509 -3.36 11.52 11.73
N ILE A 510 -2.87 10.28 11.56
CA ILE A 510 -2.86 9.30 12.64
C ILE A 510 -1.96 9.79 13.79
N LEU A 511 -0.75 10.25 13.47
CA LEU A 511 0.23 10.72 14.45
C LEU A 511 -0.30 11.88 15.32
N LEU A 512 -1.01 12.82 14.71
CA LEU A 512 -1.53 14.02 15.38
C LEU A 512 -2.91 13.81 16.02
N SER A 513 -3.52 12.64 15.83
CA SER A 513 -4.84 12.31 16.40
C SER A 513 -4.74 11.61 17.76
N LYS A 514 -5.91 11.36 18.38
CA LYS A 514 -6.05 10.46 19.54
C LYS A 514 -5.57 9.02 19.30
N ASN A 515 -5.27 8.67 18.05
CA ASN A 515 -4.76 7.37 17.65
C ASN A 515 -3.23 7.33 17.59
N ASN A 516 -2.51 8.28 18.20
CA ASN A 516 -1.06 8.24 18.29
C ASN A 516 -0.57 6.90 18.90
N PRO A 517 0.43 6.21 18.31
CA PRO A 517 0.89 4.91 18.78
C PRO A 517 1.46 4.95 20.20
N ILE A 518 1.97 6.09 20.66
CA ILE A 518 2.47 6.26 22.05
C ILE A 518 1.34 6.00 23.05
N PHE A 519 0.13 6.49 22.79
CA PHE A 519 -1.03 6.19 23.62
C PHE A 519 -1.41 4.72 23.57
N GLY A 520 -1.20 4.06 22.43
CA GLY A 520 -1.41 2.62 22.30
C GLY A 520 -0.47 1.78 23.18
N THR A 521 0.75 2.27 23.45
CA THR A 521 1.69 1.62 24.38
C THR A 521 1.45 2.02 25.83
N LEU A 522 1.11 3.28 26.10
CA LEU A 522 0.86 3.75 27.47
C LEU A 522 -0.45 3.25 28.07
N PHE A 523 -1.50 3.18 27.26
CA PHE A 523 -2.87 2.88 27.71
C PHE A 523 -3.48 1.64 27.04
N GLY A 524 -2.74 0.97 26.16
CA GLY A 524 -3.17 -0.25 25.47
C GLY A 524 -2.12 -1.35 25.57
N LYS A 525 -2.16 -2.27 24.62
CA LYS A 525 -1.27 -3.44 24.52
C LYS A 525 -0.33 -3.38 23.32
N LEU A 526 -0.10 -2.19 22.76
CA LEU A 526 0.87 -2.02 21.68
C LEU A 526 2.28 -2.18 22.25
N GLN A 527 3.03 -3.16 21.75
CA GLN A 527 4.40 -3.40 22.23
C GLN A 527 5.30 -2.19 21.94
N PHE A 528 6.21 -1.87 22.86
CA PHE A 528 7.08 -0.70 22.75
C PHE A 528 7.84 -0.64 21.41
N ARG A 529 8.48 -1.74 20.98
CA ARG A 529 9.18 -1.78 19.69
C ARG A 529 8.22 -1.68 18.49
N GLN A 530 7.00 -2.19 18.61
CA GLN A 530 5.97 -2.00 17.58
C GLN A 530 5.54 -0.53 17.50
N CYS A 531 5.41 0.17 18.64
CA CYS A 531 5.18 1.62 18.67
C CYS A 531 6.30 2.38 17.95
N LEU A 532 7.57 2.03 18.18
CA LEU A 532 8.69 2.64 17.45
C LEU A 532 8.61 2.40 15.93
N ALA A 533 8.18 1.22 15.51
CA ALA A 533 7.95 0.91 14.09
C ALA A 533 6.80 1.73 13.49
N TYR A 534 5.71 1.94 14.23
CA TYR A 534 4.63 2.84 13.82
C TYR A 534 5.08 4.30 13.77
N LEU A 535 5.86 4.78 14.74
CA LEU A 535 6.41 6.13 14.73
C LEU A 535 7.32 6.36 13.51
N TRP A 536 8.10 5.36 13.11
CA TRP A 536 8.96 5.43 11.92
C TRP A 536 8.16 5.73 10.64
N ILE A 537 7.03 5.05 10.44
CA ILE A 537 6.20 5.27 9.25
C ILE A 537 5.32 6.51 9.39
N PHE A 538 4.78 6.80 10.57
CA PHE A 538 3.86 7.92 10.81
C PHE A 538 4.50 9.30 10.67
N GLN A 539 5.82 9.40 10.84
CA GLN A 539 6.53 10.67 10.75
C GLN A 539 7.06 11.00 9.35
N TRP A 540 6.71 10.23 8.30
CA TRP A 540 7.16 10.50 6.93
C TRP A 540 6.90 11.95 6.51
N GLY A 541 5.68 12.46 6.76
CA GLY A 541 5.37 13.89 6.53
C GLY A 541 6.37 14.81 7.23
N LEU A 542 6.54 14.67 8.55
CA LEU A 542 7.41 15.54 9.36
C LEU A 542 8.88 15.49 8.94
N HIS A 543 9.35 14.37 8.37
CA HIS A 543 10.72 14.23 7.87
C HIS A 543 11.07 15.20 6.74
N ALA A 544 10.07 15.73 6.02
CA ALA A 544 10.28 16.72 4.96
C ALA A 544 10.90 18.04 5.46
N ILE A 545 10.59 18.45 6.70
CA ILE A 545 11.08 19.73 7.26
C ILE A 545 12.61 19.72 7.44
N PRO A 546 13.21 18.79 8.21
CA PRO A 546 14.66 18.75 8.38
C PRO A 546 15.38 18.42 7.07
N GLU A 547 14.78 17.63 6.16
CA GLU A 547 15.36 17.36 4.84
C GLU A 547 15.49 18.64 4.00
N ILE A 548 14.44 19.45 3.92
CA ILE A 548 14.47 20.72 3.16
C ILE A 548 15.44 21.70 3.80
N LEU A 549 15.39 21.86 5.12
CA LEU A 549 16.30 22.76 5.84
C LEU A 549 17.77 22.37 5.63
N TYR A 550 18.06 21.07 5.70
CA TYR A 550 19.41 20.56 5.48
C TYR A 550 19.84 20.66 4.01
N ALA A 551 18.91 20.48 3.06
CA ALA A 551 19.17 20.61 1.63
C ALA A 551 19.52 22.05 1.22
N VAL A 552 18.82 23.06 1.74
CA VAL A 552 19.10 24.47 1.40
C VAL A 552 20.30 25.05 2.16
N LEU A 553 20.78 24.38 3.20
CA LEU A 553 21.85 24.89 4.07
C LEU A 553 23.21 25.07 3.35
N PRO A 554 23.70 24.13 2.52
CA PRO A 554 24.87 24.35 1.69
C PRO A 554 24.72 25.56 0.77
N ALA A 555 23.54 25.76 0.18
CA ALA A 555 23.27 26.91 -0.69
C ALA A 555 23.31 28.22 0.09
N TYR A 556 22.68 28.27 1.27
CA TYR A 556 22.78 29.41 2.19
C TYR A 556 24.23 29.74 2.51
N CYS A 557 25.02 28.74 2.94
CA CYS A 557 26.43 28.93 3.30
C CYS A 557 27.29 29.38 2.12
N LEU A 558 26.99 28.96 0.89
CA LEU A 558 27.66 29.49 -0.31
C LEU A 558 27.29 30.95 -0.56
N ILE A 559 26.03 31.36 -0.37
CA ILE A 559 25.62 32.76 -0.58
C ILE A 559 26.25 33.68 0.46
N THR A 560 26.14 33.32 1.74
CA THR A 560 26.64 34.12 2.87
C THR A 560 28.12 33.94 3.14
N ASN A 561 28.79 33.07 2.38
CA ASN A 561 30.16 32.64 2.57
C ASN A 561 30.46 32.17 4.00
N SER A 562 29.49 31.46 4.59
CA SER A 562 29.59 30.84 5.92
C SER A 562 30.11 29.41 5.81
N GLN A 563 30.66 28.91 6.93
CA GLN A 563 31.25 27.58 7.00
C GLN A 563 30.25 26.56 7.55
N LEU A 564 29.94 25.51 6.78
CA LEU A 564 29.12 24.36 7.19
C LEU A 564 29.97 23.18 7.64
N PHE A 565 31.15 23.00 7.03
CA PHE A 565 32.07 21.90 7.31
C PHE A 565 33.43 22.40 7.82
N PRO A 566 34.08 21.71 8.75
CA PRO A 566 35.45 22.02 9.13
C PRO A 566 36.41 21.81 7.95
N LYS A 567 37.53 22.55 7.95
CA LYS A 567 38.57 22.48 6.91
C LYS A 567 39.76 21.60 7.30
N ASP A 568 39.75 21.07 8.52
CA ASP A 568 40.77 20.20 9.07
C ASP A 568 40.36 18.72 8.94
N THR A 569 41.07 17.84 9.66
CA THR A 569 40.77 16.41 9.71
C THR A 569 39.39 16.09 10.27
N GLY A 570 38.73 17.04 10.95
CA GLY A 570 37.35 16.93 11.41
C GLY A 570 36.35 16.72 10.28
N LEU A 571 36.70 17.05 9.02
CA LEU A 571 35.84 16.80 7.85
C LEU A 571 35.48 15.31 7.71
N TRP A 572 36.36 14.41 8.14
CA TRP A 572 36.12 12.96 8.10
C TRP A 572 34.95 12.52 8.99
N ILE A 573 34.66 13.25 10.08
CA ILE A 573 33.49 12.99 10.93
C ILE A 573 32.18 13.19 10.16
N PHE A 574 32.19 14.07 9.15
CA PHE A 574 31.03 14.35 8.28
C PHE A 574 31.00 13.41 7.07
N ALA A 575 32.16 13.11 6.47
CA ALA A 575 32.25 12.25 5.30
C ALA A 575 32.00 10.76 5.63
N ALA A 576 32.45 10.29 6.80
CA ALA A 576 32.30 8.89 7.21
C ALA A 576 30.83 8.41 7.25
N PRO A 577 29.89 9.06 7.96
CA PRO A 577 28.49 8.63 7.98
C PRO A 577 27.87 8.63 6.57
N PHE A 578 28.21 9.62 5.72
CA PHE A 578 27.75 9.67 4.34
C PHE A 578 28.19 8.43 3.55
N VAL A 579 29.49 8.10 3.58
CA VAL A 579 30.04 6.93 2.86
C VAL A 579 29.46 5.63 3.39
N VAL A 580 29.44 5.44 4.72
CA VAL A 580 28.97 4.20 5.34
C VAL A 580 27.48 3.98 5.05
N LEU A 581 26.63 5.02 5.11
CA LEU A 581 25.21 4.91 4.76
C LEU A 581 24.99 4.49 3.30
N HIS A 582 25.74 5.07 2.36
CA HIS A 582 25.61 4.75 0.94
C HIS A 582 26.10 3.33 0.63
N LEU A 583 27.22 2.90 1.22
CA LEU A 583 27.70 1.53 1.08
C LEU A 583 26.73 0.53 1.71
N ASN A 584 26.23 0.82 2.92
CA ASN A 584 25.31 -0.05 3.64
C ASN A 584 23.98 -0.22 2.89
N SER A 585 23.46 0.86 2.27
CA SER A 585 22.27 0.78 1.42
C SER A 585 22.53 0.09 0.09
N LEU A 586 23.69 0.31 -0.55
CA LEU A 586 24.05 -0.38 -1.79
C LEU A 586 24.13 -1.90 -1.60
N LEU A 587 24.69 -2.35 -0.46
CA LEU A 587 24.70 -3.76 -0.09
C LEU A 587 23.29 -4.35 0.05
N GLU A 588 22.34 -3.62 0.64
CA GLU A 588 20.93 -4.08 0.71
C GLU A 588 20.34 -4.31 -0.68
N TYR A 589 20.65 -3.42 -1.63
CA TYR A 589 20.16 -3.55 -3.00
C TYR A 589 20.76 -4.80 -3.69
N PHE A 590 22.06 -5.03 -3.54
CA PHE A 590 22.69 -6.25 -4.07
C PHE A 590 22.13 -7.53 -3.46
N GLU A 591 21.89 -7.57 -2.15
CA GLU A 591 21.29 -8.73 -1.48
C GLU A 591 19.85 -9.04 -1.95
N THR A 592 19.17 -8.05 -2.54
CA THR A 592 17.85 -8.20 -3.15
C THR A 592 17.86 -8.40 -4.66
N GLY A 593 19.05 -8.61 -5.26
CA GLY A 593 19.22 -8.77 -6.71
C GLY A 593 18.93 -7.50 -7.52
N GLN A 594 18.91 -6.33 -6.87
CA GLN A 594 18.65 -5.05 -7.52
C GLN A 594 19.93 -4.46 -8.11
N SER A 595 19.79 -3.73 -9.21
CA SER A 595 20.93 -3.10 -9.90
C SER A 595 21.44 -1.86 -9.15
N ILE A 596 22.69 -1.45 -9.44
CA ILE A 596 23.25 -0.18 -8.95
C ILE A 596 22.38 1.01 -9.43
N ARG A 597 21.81 0.90 -10.64
CA ARG A 597 20.92 1.94 -11.15
C ARG A 597 19.62 2.00 -10.36
N ALA A 598 19.05 0.87 -9.96
CA ALA A 598 17.89 0.82 -9.07
C ALA A 598 18.18 1.46 -7.72
N TRP A 599 19.35 1.16 -7.14
CA TRP A 599 19.82 1.82 -5.92
C TRP A 599 19.89 3.33 -6.11
N TRP A 600 20.59 3.80 -7.14
CA TRP A 600 20.73 5.24 -7.39
C TRP A 600 19.38 5.92 -7.63
N ASN A 601 18.50 5.31 -8.44
CA ASN A 601 17.16 5.84 -8.69
C ASN A 601 16.36 5.99 -7.40
N ASN A 602 16.40 5.00 -6.52
CA ASN A 602 15.74 5.06 -5.22
C ASN A 602 16.36 6.10 -4.27
N GLN A 603 17.69 6.26 -4.26
CA GLN A 603 18.36 7.33 -3.49
C GLN A 603 17.90 8.73 -3.92
N ARG A 604 17.74 8.93 -5.23
CA ARG A 604 17.24 10.20 -5.79
C ARG A 604 15.75 10.39 -5.47
N MET A 605 14.94 9.36 -5.73
CA MET A 605 13.50 9.42 -5.57
C MET A 605 13.09 9.59 -4.11
N SER A 606 13.81 8.98 -3.15
CA SER A 606 13.57 9.20 -1.72
C SER A 606 13.64 10.68 -1.35
N ARG A 607 14.64 11.42 -1.86
CA ARG A 607 14.79 12.87 -1.63
C ARG A 607 13.73 13.70 -2.35
N ILE A 608 13.47 13.37 -3.61
CA ILE A 608 12.43 14.04 -4.41
C ILE A 608 11.08 13.88 -3.73
N ILE A 609 10.68 12.67 -3.37
CA ILE A 609 9.40 12.37 -2.71
C ILE A 609 9.29 13.14 -1.39
N THR A 610 10.33 13.09 -0.55
CA THR A 610 10.37 13.75 0.76
C THR A 610 10.17 15.26 0.65
N MET A 611 10.95 15.93 -0.20
CA MET A 611 10.92 17.40 -0.31
C MET A 611 9.75 17.95 -1.13
N ASN A 612 8.99 17.08 -1.81
CA ASN A 612 7.85 17.47 -2.66
C ASN A 612 6.54 16.93 -2.08
N ALA A 613 6.27 15.64 -2.28
CA ALA A 613 5.01 15.00 -1.93
C ALA A 613 4.74 15.01 -0.42
N TRP A 614 5.74 14.67 0.40
CA TRP A 614 5.57 14.64 1.85
C TRP A 614 5.42 16.05 2.45
N LEU A 615 6.12 17.05 1.90
CA LEU A 615 5.93 18.45 2.25
C LEU A 615 4.48 18.92 2.00
N LEU A 616 3.91 18.62 0.83
CA LEU A 616 2.52 18.95 0.55
C LEU A 616 1.53 18.16 1.42
N GLY A 617 1.92 16.96 1.85
CA GLY A 617 1.17 16.20 2.84
C GLY A 617 1.04 16.95 4.17
N ILE A 618 2.13 17.55 4.67
CA ILE A 618 2.08 18.39 5.88
C ILE A 618 1.09 19.54 5.71
N PHE A 619 1.18 20.30 4.60
CA PHE A 619 0.27 21.42 4.37
C PHE A 619 -1.20 20.98 4.31
N SER A 620 -1.47 19.81 3.73
CA SER A 620 -2.83 19.25 3.68
C SER A 620 -3.38 19.00 5.09
N VAL A 621 -2.55 18.46 6.00
CA VAL A 621 -2.94 18.25 7.40
C VAL A 621 -3.09 19.56 8.17
N ILE A 622 -2.18 20.53 7.98
CA ILE A 622 -2.29 21.86 8.62
C ILE A 622 -3.59 22.55 8.23
N LEU A 623 -3.95 22.56 6.94
CA LEU A 623 -5.19 23.16 6.47
C LEU A 623 -6.43 22.50 7.09
N LYS A 624 -6.40 21.18 7.28
CA LYS A 624 -7.45 20.44 7.99
C LYS A 624 -7.52 20.79 9.47
N LEU A 625 -6.39 20.87 10.16
CA LEU A 625 -6.33 21.26 11.57
C LEU A 625 -6.85 22.69 11.78
N LEU A 626 -6.58 23.60 10.83
CA LEU A 626 -7.11 24.97 10.81
C LEU A 626 -8.58 25.04 10.35
N ARG A 627 -9.21 23.92 10.01
CA ARG A 627 -10.59 23.82 9.48
C ARG A 627 -10.82 24.63 8.20
N ILE A 628 -9.77 24.84 7.41
CA ILE A 628 -9.81 25.57 6.14
C ILE A 628 -10.26 24.65 5.00
N SER A 629 -9.83 23.39 5.01
CA SER A 629 -10.20 22.38 4.01
C SER A 629 -10.12 20.98 4.62
N GLU A 630 -11.00 20.08 4.20
CA GLU A 630 -10.81 18.64 4.44
C GLU A 630 -9.66 18.08 3.60
N THR A 631 -9.10 16.95 4.04
CA THR A 631 -8.10 16.20 3.25
C THR A 631 -8.80 15.49 2.09
N VAL A 632 -8.44 15.85 0.87
CA VAL A 632 -9.00 15.24 -0.36
C VAL A 632 -8.28 13.92 -0.64
N PHE A 633 -9.05 12.84 -0.78
CA PHE A 633 -8.55 11.56 -1.29
C PHE A 633 -8.71 11.54 -2.81
N ASP A 634 -7.59 11.63 -3.53
CA ASP A 634 -7.57 11.48 -4.97
C ASP A 634 -7.37 10.01 -5.34
N VAL A 635 -8.29 9.46 -6.15
CA VAL A 635 -8.13 8.13 -6.74
C VAL A 635 -7.01 8.22 -7.78
N THR A 636 -6.02 7.34 -7.64
CA THR A 636 -4.84 7.30 -8.50
C THR A 636 -5.10 6.38 -9.70
N GLN A 637 -4.88 6.89 -10.92
CA GLN A 637 -5.11 6.19 -12.19
C GLN A 637 -4.28 4.91 -12.34
N LYS A 638 -4.96 3.78 -12.45
CA LYS A 638 -4.43 2.43 -12.70
C LYS A 638 -4.32 2.26 -14.21
N GLU A 639 -3.15 1.89 -14.71
CA GLU A 639 -2.93 1.65 -16.13
C GLU A 639 -2.68 0.15 -16.34
N GLU A 640 -3.16 -0.39 -17.46
CA GLU A 640 -2.75 -1.70 -17.95
C GLU A 640 -1.50 -1.50 -18.80
N SER A 641 -0.42 -2.23 -18.52
CA SER A 641 0.75 -2.26 -19.40
C SER A 641 0.33 -2.94 -20.71
N ASN A 642 0.01 -2.16 -21.75
CA ASN A 642 -0.19 -2.71 -23.09
C ASN A 642 1.11 -3.40 -23.54
N SER A 643 1.14 -4.73 -23.51
CA SER A 643 2.21 -5.56 -24.05
C SER A 643 2.08 -5.75 -25.58
N GLY A 644 1.49 -4.79 -26.28
CA GLY A 644 1.27 -4.83 -27.73
C GLY A 644 1.59 -3.49 -28.36
N ASP A 645 2.66 -3.49 -29.17
CA ASP A 645 3.12 -2.48 -30.12
C ASP A 645 3.44 -1.05 -29.63
N GLY A 646 4.72 -0.70 -29.78
CA GLY A 646 5.26 0.66 -29.76
C GLY A 646 6.47 0.79 -28.84
N ASP A 647 7.63 1.09 -29.40
CA ASP A 647 8.91 1.26 -28.70
C ASP A 647 8.79 1.99 -27.35
N ASN A 648 9.07 1.23 -26.30
CA ASN A 648 8.98 1.63 -24.89
C ASN A 648 10.20 2.49 -24.45
N GLU A 649 10.79 3.28 -25.36
CA GLU A 649 11.99 4.09 -25.06
C GLU A 649 11.74 5.13 -23.97
N ASP A 650 10.48 5.54 -23.78
CA ASP A 650 10.07 6.66 -22.93
C ASP A 650 9.37 6.27 -21.60
N ALA A 651 9.02 5.00 -21.38
CA ALA A 651 8.21 4.61 -20.20
C ALA A 651 8.93 4.82 -18.85
N GLY A 652 10.27 4.85 -18.85
CA GLY A 652 11.10 5.19 -17.69
C GLY A 652 11.33 6.69 -17.48
N THR A 653 10.85 7.55 -18.37
CA THR A 653 11.11 8.99 -18.33
C THR A 653 10.17 9.69 -17.35
N PHE A 654 10.74 10.51 -16.48
CA PHE A 654 9.96 11.27 -15.49
C PHE A 654 9.10 12.34 -16.15
N THR A 655 7.83 12.37 -15.77
CA THR A 655 6.83 13.30 -16.31
C THR A 655 6.39 14.33 -15.27
N PHE A 656 5.88 15.46 -15.76
CA PHE A 656 5.39 16.58 -14.96
C PHE A 656 3.98 16.98 -15.39
N ASN A 657 3.25 17.62 -14.49
CA ASN A 657 1.99 18.29 -14.77
C ASN A 657 1.91 19.59 -13.94
N GLU A 658 0.79 20.30 -14.01
CA GLU A 658 0.59 21.57 -13.29
C GLU A 658 0.40 21.43 -11.77
N SER A 659 0.54 20.22 -11.23
CA SER A 659 0.40 19.99 -9.80
C SER A 659 1.41 20.83 -9.00
N PRO A 660 0.96 21.47 -7.91
CA PRO A 660 1.85 22.24 -7.05
C PRO A 660 2.92 21.37 -6.38
N VAL A 661 2.78 20.03 -6.42
CA VAL A 661 3.74 19.10 -5.82
C VAL A 661 5.15 19.26 -6.39
N PHE A 662 5.29 19.76 -7.63
CA PHE A 662 6.59 19.94 -8.27
C PHE A 662 7.28 21.28 -7.93
N VAL A 663 6.56 22.25 -7.35
CA VAL A 663 7.11 23.59 -7.05
C VAL A 663 8.29 23.53 -6.06
N PRO A 664 8.23 22.81 -4.92
CA PRO A 664 9.32 22.78 -3.96
C PRO A 664 10.62 22.22 -4.55
N GLY A 665 10.56 21.08 -5.24
CA GLY A 665 11.71 20.44 -5.85
C GLY A 665 12.35 21.27 -6.95
N THR A 666 11.54 21.90 -7.80
CA THR A 666 12.05 22.85 -8.82
C THR A 666 12.72 24.05 -8.15
N THR A 667 12.17 24.56 -7.05
CA THR A 667 12.77 25.68 -6.29
C THR A 667 14.14 25.29 -5.75
N ILE A 668 14.25 24.13 -5.10
CA ILE A 668 15.51 23.61 -4.54
C ILE A 668 16.55 23.46 -5.64
N LEU A 669 16.19 22.84 -6.78
CA LEU A 669 17.08 22.72 -7.93
C LEU A 669 17.57 24.09 -8.42
N MET A 670 16.66 25.06 -8.59
CA MET A 670 17.02 26.40 -9.05
C MET A 670 17.95 27.12 -8.06
N VAL A 671 17.69 27.02 -6.76
CA VAL A 671 18.57 27.57 -5.73
C VAL A 671 19.99 27.01 -5.87
N HIS A 672 20.14 25.69 -6.00
CA HIS A 672 21.47 25.09 -6.14
C HIS A 672 22.17 25.45 -7.45
N LEU A 673 21.45 25.56 -8.57
CA LEU A 673 22.03 26.03 -9.83
C LEU A 673 22.52 27.49 -9.72
N ILE A 674 21.72 28.38 -9.11
CA ILE A 674 22.07 29.79 -8.93
C ILE A 674 23.33 29.92 -8.06
N VAL A 675 23.40 29.23 -6.92
CA VAL A 675 24.56 29.36 -6.01
C VAL A 675 25.85 28.76 -6.58
N LEU A 676 25.75 27.72 -7.41
CA LEU A 676 26.91 27.17 -8.13
C LEU A 676 27.45 28.17 -9.14
N VAL A 677 26.58 28.86 -9.88
CA VAL A 677 26.97 29.96 -10.78
C VAL A 677 27.54 31.13 -10.00
N MET A 678 26.94 31.52 -8.87
CA MET A 678 27.49 32.58 -8.01
C MET A 678 28.87 32.23 -7.48
N LYS A 679 29.12 30.98 -7.05
CA LYS A 679 30.44 30.51 -6.61
C LYS A 679 31.46 30.58 -7.74
N LEU A 680 31.08 30.13 -8.94
CA LEU A 680 31.94 30.14 -10.13
C LEU A 680 32.34 31.57 -10.54
N LEU A 681 31.40 32.51 -10.45
CA LEU A 681 31.62 33.92 -10.81
C LEU A 681 32.19 34.78 -9.68
N GLY A 682 32.44 34.20 -8.48
CA GLY A 682 32.95 34.94 -7.33
C GLY A 682 31.97 35.96 -6.75
N LEU A 683 30.66 35.82 -6.99
CA LEU A 683 29.60 36.75 -6.56
C LEU A 683 29.14 36.53 -5.10
N GLN A 684 30.00 35.95 -4.27
CA GLN A 684 29.70 35.63 -2.88
C GLN A 684 29.99 36.83 -1.96
N GLU A 685 29.29 36.88 -0.83
CA GLU A 685 29.59 37.88 0.20
C GLU A 685 30.99 37.64 0.80
N PRO A 686 31.68 38.68 1.32
CA PRO A 686 32.95 38.52 2.01
C PRO A 686 32.83 37.59 3.24
N ALA A 687 33.84 36.76 3.48
CA ALA A 687 33.84 35.86 4.64
C ALA A 687 33.99 36.67 5.94
N LYS A 688 33.03 36.54 6.87
CA LYS A 688 33.01 37.30 8.14
C LYS A 688 34.26 37.09 9.02
N ASN A 689 34.85 35.89 9.02
CA ASN A 689 35.96 35.51 9.92
C ASN A 689 37.19 34.95 9.18
N GLY A 690 37.42 35.30 7.91
CA GLY A 690 38.52 34.76 7.09
C GLY A 690 38.40 33.27 6.70
N ASN A 691 37.44 32.55 7.27
CA ASN A 691 37.13 31.15 6.96
C ASN A 691 35.76 31.02 6.27
N GLY A 692 35.76 31.21 4.95
CA GLY A 692 34.54 31.10 4.13
C GLY A 692 34.16 29.68 3.73
N SER A 693 33.06 29.57 2.98
CA SER A 693 32.56 28.34 2.34
C SER A 693 33.65 27.61 1.54
N GLY A 694 33.64 26.27 1.59
CA GLY A 694 34.68 25.41 1.03
C GLY A 694 34.17 24.39 -0.01
N PRO A 695 35.02 23.40 -0.35
CA PRO A 695 34.67 22.37 -1.33
C PRO A 695 33.53 21.44 -0.86
N GLY A 696 33.32 21.29 0.45
CA GLY A 696 32.22 20.46 1.00
C GLY A 696 30.84 21.02 0.65
N GLU A 697 30.64 22.34 0.79
CA GLU A 697 29.37 22.98 0.45
C GLU A 697 29.08 22.93 -1.06
N VAL A 698 30.12 23.05 -1.90
CA VAL A 698 30.04 22.87 -3.35
C VAL A 698 29.67 21.42 -3.69
N PHE A 699 30.32 20.44 -3.05
CA PHE A 699 30.01 19.02 -3.22
C PHE A 699 28.55 18.72 -2.87
N CYS A 700 28.04 19.21 -1.73
CA CYS A 700 26.64 19.01 -1.36
C CYS A 700 25.67 19.62 -2.38
N SER A 701 25.97 20.80 -2.90
CA SER A 701 25.13 21.43 -3.94
C SER A 701 25.15 20.65 -5.25
N LEU A 702 26.32 20.17 -5.69
CA LEU A 702 26.44 19.31 -6.87
C LEU A 702 25.70 17.98 -6.67
N TYR A 703 25.83 17.37 -5.49
CA TYR A 703 25.14 16.13 -5.14
C TYR A 703 23.62 16.29 -5.19
N LEU A 704 23.08 17.41 -4.70
CA LEU A 704 21.64 17.69 -4.77
C LEU A 704 21.18 17.92 -6.21
N VAL A 705 21.95 18.61 -7.06
CA VAL A 705 21.66 18.72 -8.50
C VAL A 705 21.61 17.34 -9.16
N LEU A 706 22.56 16.44 -8.83
CA LEU A 706 22.56 15.05 -9.30
C LEU A 706 21.35 14.26 -8.78
N CYS A 707 20.92 14.49 -7.55
CA CYS A 707 19.69 13.88 -7.03
C CYS A 707 18.46 14.32 -7.81
N TYR A 708 18.41 15.60 -8.16
CA TYR A 708 17.34 16.23 -8.94
C TYR A 708 17.53 16.13 -10.46
N TRP A 709 18.33 15.16 -10.93
CA TRP A 709 18.55 14.93 -12.36
C TRP A 709 17.26 14.87 -13.22
N PRO A 710 16.14 14.22 -12.78
CA PRO A 710 14.90 14.24 -13.53
C PRO A 710 14.30 15.65 -13.68
N PHE A 711 14.40 16.49 -12.65
CA PHE A 711 13.93 17.88 -12.68
C PHE A 711 14.85 18.74 -13.53
N LEU A 712 16.16 18.50 -13.50
CA LEU A 712 17.12 19.17 -14.37
C LEU A 712 16.84 18.91 -15.84
N LYS A 713 16.58 17.65 -16.21
CA LYS A 713 16.07 17.31 -17.55
C LYS A 713 14.75 18.01 -17.85
N GLY A 714 13.85 18.05 -16.86
CA GLY A 714 12.55 18.72 -16.96
C GLY A 714 12.62 20.23 -17.22
N LEU A 715 13.69 20.94 -16.83
CA LEU A 715 13.87 22.36 -17.16
C LEU A 715 13.97 22.62 -18.66
N PHE A 716 14.48 21.64 -19.42
CA PHE A 716 14.69 21.72 -20.87
C PHE A 716 13.76 20.79 -21.66
N GLY A 717 12.91 20.02 -20.97
CA GLY A 717 11.96 19.10 -21.57
C GLY A 717 10.79 19.81 -22.24
N LYS A 718 10.13 19.13 -23.18
CA LYS A 718 8.92 19.61 -23.86
C LYS A 718 7.72 18.74 -23.50
N GLY A 719 6.51 19.32 -23.58
CA GLY A 719 5.26 18.61 -23.28
C GLY A 719 5.24 18.04 -21.86
N LYS A 720 4.76 16.80 -21.71
CA LYS A 720 4.68 16.09 -20.42
C LYS A 720 6.04 15.82 -19.75
N TYR A 721 7.15 15.97 -20.47
CA TYR A 721 8.50 15.80 -19.94
C TYR A 721 9.14 17.12 -19.48
N GLY A 722 8.51 18.26 -19.80
CA GLY A 722 8.94 19.58 -19.35
C GLY A 722 8.23 20.03 -18.09
N ILE A 723 8.92 20.72 -17.20
CA ILE A 723 8.29 21.39 -16.05
C ILE A 723 7.42 22.54 -16.58
N PRO A 724 6.12 22.61 -16.22
CA PRO A 724 5.24 23.67 -16.72
C PRO A 724 5.75 25.07 -16.40
N SER A 725 5.52 26.03 -17.32
CA SER A 725 5.95 27.41 -17.16
C SER A 725 5.42 28.06 -15.87
N SER A 726 4.18 27.73 -15.48
CA SER A 726 3.59 28.21 -14.22
C SER A 726 4.39 27.76 -12.99
N THR A 727 4.87 26.51 -12.98
CA THR A 727 5.75 25.95 -11.95
C THR A 727 7.13 26.61 -11.99
N LEU A 728 7.70 26.82 -13.17
CA LEU A 728 8.99 27.51 -13.33
C LEU A 728 8.94 28.95 -12.79
N CYS A 729 7.90 29.71 -13.10
CA CYS A 729 7.74 31.09 -12.60
C CYS A 729 7.63 31.12 -11.07
N LYS A 730 6.79 30.26 -10.48
CA LYS A 730 6.64 30.16 -9.02
C LYS A 730 7.95 29.76 -8.34
N ALA A 731 8.61 28.73 -8.85
CA ALA A 731 9.87 28.24 -8.31
C ALA A 731 11.00 29.27 -8.46
N GLY A 732 11.07 29.96 -9.59
CA GLY A 732 12.04 31.03 -9.83
C GLY A 732 11.86 32.22 -8.88
N ALA A 733 10.61 32.64 -8.63
CA ALA A 733 10.31 33.67 -7.66
C ALA A 733 10.73 33.27 -6.24
N LEU A 734 10.43 32.03 -5.82
CA LEU A 734 10.84 31.51 -4.51
C LEU A 734 12.37 31.38 -4.39
N ALA A 735 13.06 30.93 -5.43
CA ALA A 735 14.52 30.82 -5.45
C ALA A 735 15.18 32.21 -5.37
N ALA A 736 14.69 33.18 -6.13
CA ALA A 736 15.17 34.56 -6.08
C ALA A 736 14.93 35.19 -4.69
N PHE A 737 13.76 34.94 -4.10
CA PHE A 737 13.43 35.39 -2.75
C PHE A 737 14.38 34.78 -1.70
N PHE A 738 14.66 33.48 -1.77
CA PHE A 738 15.62 32.80 -0.89
C PHE A 738 17.03 33.42 -1.00
N VAL A 739 17.51 33.65 -2.24
CA VAL A 739 18.81 34.27 -2.46
C VAL A 739 18.84 35.69 -1.89
N HIS A 740 17.78 36.47 -2.12
CA HIS A 740 17.65 37.84 -1.60
C HIS A 740 17.69 37.87 -0.06
N LEU A 741 16.91 37.02 0.60
CA LEU A 741 16.90 36.93 2.07
C LEU A 741 18.25 36.48 2.63
N SER A 742 18.89 35.50 1.97
CA SER A 742 20.19 34.98 2.39
C SER A 742 21.26 36.09 2.36
N ARG A 743 21.27 36.93 1.33
CA ARG A 743 22.18 38.08 1.25
C ARG A 743 21.89 39.15 2.30
N ARG A 744 20.61 39.37 2.65
CA ARG A 744 20.20 40.34 3.68
C ARG A 744 20.51 39.89 5.12
N SER A 745 20.54 38.58 5.38
CA SER A 745 20.94 38.01 6.68
C SER A 745 22.36 38.40 7.13
N ASN A 746 23.15 39.00 6.24
CA ASN A 746 24.49 39.50 6.56
C ASN A 746 24.55 40.92 7.14
N TYR A 747 23.46 41.68 7.10
CA TYR A 747 23.35 43.05 7.65
C TYR A 747 22.78 43.06 9.07
#